data_AF-A0AA35G9V7-F1
#
_entry.id   AF-A0AA35G9V7-F1
#
_cell.length_a   1.000
_cell.length_b   1.000
_cell.length_c   1.000
_cell.angle_alpha   90.00
_cell.angle_beta   90.00
_cell.angle_gamma   90.00
#
_symmetry.space_group_name_H-M   'P 1'
#
loop_
_entity.id
_entity.type
_entity.pdbx_description
1 polymer ?
#
loop_
_entity_poly.entity_id
_entity_poly.type
_entity_poly.pdbx_seq_one_letter_code
_entity_poly.pdbx_strand_id
1 'polypeptide(L)'
;MSIEQPQNILRTDIEQEVKKSFITYAMSVIVSRALPDVRDGLKPVQRRILYAMNEAGNTADRPYRKSAKTVGDVMGNYHPHGDMAIYDALVRMAQDWNLRVPLIDGQGNFGSIDGDPPAAMRYCVTGDTLVVTDQGLVRIDRLSPDGREDVSIRVLSARGVVNTASKWFDSGRWPTRRVVTRYGYEVTGTTNHPLLCWVQGEDGTPDLVWKTIAQIRPGDWLVLDRSEALWPQDPVDITGLHPELPPGSRVERHELPARLDKDLAFLLGALVAEGTVRDQVIEFTNVPGPFAEAFQEAWLRVFPTCRLHVFLREAVGYGRKPFYQMQVVSRQVVTFLRGLGLGGRSAQREIPPAVLQSPQPVAAAFLRGLFEGDGAVERSGRAMLRASLVSASRTLLRQVQTLLLRFGIVSMLRRDESRGTYRLLLVGRRNLQAFAEKIGFVSPAKQEALAQALRTYSGRALSRTDFIPFLSDFVRTRAGRGEREWLSRHNFDRPDRLAEALPRLSRVMAAADLDWIRELAQGTYFFDQVIAVEDAGEHTVYSIRVDSACHSFVANGFVNHNTEARLSRIAGEMLRDIDKDTVDFVDNYDNSLREPVVLPSRFPNLLVNGSSGIAVGMATNIPPHNLGEVIDALFAMIDRPQITSEELMAYVKGPDFPTGALILGRDEIRKAYTTGRGSITLRARAHIEVDRRDRSRILITELPYMVNKAKLIARIAELVREHKIEGITDLRDESDRTGLRIAIEVRRDASARVILNLLYKHTPLQTTFPVHMLALVDGRPRTLNLRDALWHYLQHQKDVIVRRSRFDLKKAEDRAHIVEGLLKALDVIDEVIRTIRESPDTDTARTRLMQRFGFTEVQAQHILDMQLRRLTALERNKLEEEYQELQDRIAYLRAVLASESLQYKIIRQELAEIKEKYADERRTRIVDESGELDVEDLVAQEDIVVTLTHLGYVKRMPVTTYRSQRRGGRGITGATTREEDFVEHLFITTTHHSLMFFTDRGRCFRLKAHEIPEASRTARGTALINLINLEPGEKIQAVIPIRDAEGEGFLFFATRQGYVKKTPLAEYANVRSSGLIAIRLEEGDGVVGVRRTTGQQEIILVSSAGYALRFHEDDVRPMGRDARGVKGIELDEGAAVIGMDVVQPDADLLVATRMAMGKRTPLAEYPTYRRGARGVKTFNLTARTGDLVAIKTVREQSELFLITERGILIRMPAAQVRQTGRIAQGVILMNLEPGDSLVAVAEALTRDDEDGE
;
A
#
# COMPACT_ATOMS: atom_id res chain seq x y z
N MET A 1 55.94 32.16 -45.43
CA MET A 1 55.90 30.86 -44.74
C MET A 1 54.46 30.60 -44.32
N SER A 2 53.85 29.61 -44.95
CA SER A 2 52.51 29.10 -44.66
C SER A 2 52.51 28.39 -43.31
N ILE A 3 51.62 28.80 -42.41
CA ILE A 3 51.32 28.06 -41.18
C ILE A 3 50.33 26.95 -41.59
N GLU A 4 50.75 25.69 -41.45
CA GLU A 4 49.92 24.51 -41.65
C GLU A 4 48.70 24.54 -40.72
N GLN A 5 47.51 24.37 -41.27
CA GLN A 5 46.29 24.15 -40.51
C GLN A 5 46.25 22.70 -40.00
N PRO A 6 45.91 22.46 -38.72
CA PRO A 6 45.82 21.11 -38.16
C PRO A 6 44.71 20.29 -38.86
N GLN A 7 45.08 19.12 -39.39
CA GLN A 7 44.26 18.19 -40.20
C GLN A 7 43.09 17.50 -39.45
N ASN A 8 42.71 17.91 -38.24
CA ASN A 8 41.70 17.23 -37.42
C ASN A 8 40.51 18.11 -36.99
N ILE A 9 40.17 19.14 -37.76
CA ILE A 9 38.97 19.96 -37.49
C ILE A 9 37.82 19.48 -38.39
N LEU A 10 36.94 18.66 -37.84
CA LEU A 10 35.67 18.31 -38.46
C LEU A 10 34.68 19.47 -38.25
N ARG A 11 34.27 20.12 -39.34
CA ARG A 11 33.12 21.06 -39.31
C ARG A 11 31.84 20.24 -39.20
N THR A 12 31.29 20.15 -37.99
CA THR A 12 30.00 19.52 -37.73
C THR A 12 28.94 20.57 -37.47
N ASP A 13 27.74 20.35 -38.01
CA ASP A 13 26.56 21.15 -37.70
C ASP A 13 26.19 21.00 -36.21
N ILE A 14 26.03 22.12 -35.49
CA ILE A 14 25.78 22.12 -34.05
C ILE A 14 24.46 21.40 -33.72
N GLU A 15 23.40 21.55 -34.51
CA GLU A 15 22.13 20.88 -34.25
C GLU A 15 22.27 19.36 -34.41
N GLN A 16 22.99 18.91 -35.44
CA GLN A 16 23.26 17.48 -35.65
C GLN A 16 24.13 16.89 -34.55
N GLU A 17 25.18 17.60 -34.14
CA GLU A 17 26.08 17.15 -33.08
C GLU A 17 25.38 17.12 -31.72
N VAL A 18 24.60 18.15 -31.38
CA VAL A 18 23.80 18.19 -30.15
C VAL A 18 22.76 17.07 -30.15
N LYS A 19 22.07 16.81 -31.28
CA LYS A 19 21.11 15.71 -31.39
C LYS A 19 21.79 14.34 -31.23
N LYS A 20 22.93 14.13 -31.89
CA LYS A 20 23.71 12.88 -31.81
C LYS A 20 24.26 12.66 -30.41
N SER A 21 24.85 13.69 -29.81
CA SER A 21 25.37 13.67 -28.44
C SER A 21 24.25 13.47 -27.41
N PHE A 22 23.08 14.12 -27.59
CA PHE A 22 21.91 13.90 -26.74
C PHE A 22 21.37 12.48 -26.84
N ILE A 23 21.24 11.92 -28.06
CA ILE A 23 20.81 10.53 -28.25
C ILE A 23 21.81 9.56 -27.63
N THR A 24 23.12 9.81 -27.80
CA THR A 24 24.19 8.96 -27.25
C THR A 24 24.19 9.02 -25.71
N TYR A 25 24.05 10.21 -25.14
CA TYR A 25 23.91 10.42 -23.70
C TYR A 25 22.64 9.73 -23.17
N ALA A 26 21.49 9.98 -23.79
CA ALA A 26 20.21 9.37 -23.43
C ALA A 26 20.29 7.84 -23.47
N MET A 27 20.85 7.26 -24.54
CA MET A 27 21.07 5.81 -24.64
C MET A 27 21.99 5.29 -23.54
N SER A 28 23.10 5.98 -23.24
CA SER A 28 23.99 5.57 -22.16
C SER A 28 23.28 5.59 -20.79
N VAL A 29 22.46 6.61 -20.52
CA VAL A 29 21.68 6.74 -19.27
C VAL A 29 20.59 5.67 -19.18
N ILE A 30 19.93 5.36 -20.29
CA ILE A 30 18.88 4.32 -20.37
C ILE A 30 19.48 2.95 -20.05
N VAL A 31 20.58 2.58 -20.71
CA VAL A 31 21.25 1.29 -20.53
C VAL A 31 21.89 1.17 -19.15
N SER A 32 22.46 2.25 -18.62
CA SER A 32 23.17 2.21 -17.33
C SER A 32 22.28 2.33 -16.09
N ARG A 33 21.00 2.75 -16.21
CA ARG A 33 20.16 3.04 -15.03
C ARG A 33 18.69 2.61 -15.09
N ALA A 34 18.06 2.64 -16.25
CA ALA A 34 16.59 2.76 -16.29
C ALA A 34 15.84 1.46 -16.60
N LEU A 35 16.37 0.63 -17.51
CA LEU A 35 15.69 -0.56 -18.01
C LEU A 35 16.26 -1.86 -17.40
N PRO A 36 15.42 -2.89 -17.19
CA PRO A 36 15.89 -4.22 -16.82
C PRO A 36 16.53 -4.93 -18.02
N ASP A 37 17.48 -5.83 -17.76
CA ASP A 37 17.99 -6.77 -18.77
C ASP A 37 17.02 -7.97 -18.90
N VAL A 38 16.78 -8.45 -20.11
CA VAL A 38 15.84 -9.57 -20.33
C VAL A 38 16.30 -10.87 -19.65
N ARG A 39 17.62 -11.03 -19.46
CA ARG A 39 18.23 -12.27 -18.98
C ARG A 39 18.01 -12.54 -17.50
N ASP A 40 18.13 -11.52 -16.65
CA ASP A 40 17.94 -11.62 -15.19
C ASP A 40 16.77 -10.76 -14.66
N GLY A 41 16.17 -9.92 -15.51
CA GLY A 41 15.08 -9.04 -15.14
C GLY A 41 15.43 -7.89 -14.21
N LEU A 42 16.72 -7.66 -13.93
CA LEU A 42 17.16 -6.66 -12.96
C LEU A 42 17.67 -5.40 -13.64
N LYS A 43 17.43 -4.26 -12.99
CA LYS A 43 18.13 -3.01 -13.29
C LYS A 43 19.56 -3.06 -12.74
N PRO A 44 20.49 -2.28 -13.30
CA PRO A 44 21.89 -2.27 -12.84
C PRO A 44 22.05 -2.06 -11.33
N VAL A 45 21.30 -1.13 -10.72
CA VAL A 45 21.38 -0.89 -9.26
C VAL A 45 20.93 -2.09 -8.43
N GLN A 46 19.87 -2.80 -8.86
CA GLN A 46 19.35 -3.98 -8.17
C GLN A 46 20.36 -5.13 -8.23
N ARG A 47 20.97 -5.33 -9.41
CA ARG A 47 22.04 -6.33 -9.62
C ARG A 47 23.23 -6.10 -8.70
N ARG A 48 23.71 -4.85 -8.63
CA ARG A 48 24.83 -4.45 -7.77
C ARG A 48 24.53 -4.67 -6.29
N ILE A 49 23.29 -4.40 -5.85
CA ILE A 49 22.88 -4.67 -4.46
C ILE A 49 22.98 -6.16 -4.15
N LEU A 50 22.39 -7.02 -4.97
CA LEU A 50 22.42 -8.47 -4.74
C LEU A 50 23.86 -9.01 -4.76
N TYR A 51 24.66 -8.59 -5.74
CA TYR A 51 26.05 -9.01 -5.87
C TYR A 51 26.90 -8.57 -4.66
N ALA A 52 26.84 -7.30 -4.27
CA ALA A 52 27.57 -6.79 -3.11
C ALA A 52 27.17 -7.48 -1.80
N MET A 53 25.88 -7.79 -1.63
CA MET A 53 25.42 -8.55 -0.46
C MET A 53 25.96 -9.98 -0.44
N ASN A 54 26.05 -10.63 -1.60
CA ASN A 54 26.62 -11.97 -1.72
C ASN A 54 28.12 -11.99 -1.43
N GLU A 55 28.90 -11.06 -1.99
CA GLU A 55 30.33 -10.93 -1.69
C GLU A 55 30.60 -10.62 -0.22
N ALA A 56 29.76 -9.80 0.40
CA ALA A 56 29.85 -9.51 1.83
C ALA A 56 29.45 -10.71 2.71
N GLY A 57 28.94 -11.82 2.14
CA GLY A 57 28.43 -12.98 2.87
C GLY A 57 27.13 -12.69 3.63
N ASN A 58 26.29 -11.78 3.14
CA ASN A 58 24.98 -11.43 3.71
C ASN A 58 23.85 -12.29 3.12
N THR A 59 24.04 -13.61 3.16
CA THR A 59 23.14 -14.62 2.62
C THR A 59 21.94 -14.89 3.54
N ALA A 60 20.92 -15.57 3.05
CA ALA A 60 19.64 -15.78 3.76
C ALA A 60 19.74 -16.61 5.05
N ASP A 61 20.79 -17.43 5.18
CA ASP A 61 21.13 -18.23 6.36
C ASP A 61 21.92 -17.45 7.42
N ARG A 62 22.36 -16.23 7.10
CA ARG A 62 23.17 -15.38 8.00
C ARG A 62 22.30 -14.37 8.76
N PRO A 63 22.83 -13.83 9.88
CA PRO A 63 22.17 -12.75 10.60
C PRO A 63 21.98 -11.52 9.71
N TYR A 64 20.90 -10.77 9.94
CA TYR A 64 20.66 -9.49 9.28
C TYR A 64 21.80 -8.51 9.52
N ARG A 65 22.11 -7.68 8.51
CA ARG A 65 23.09 -6.59 8.63
C ARG A 65 22.43 -5.25 8.38
N LYS A 66 23.00 -4.17 8.90
CA LYS A 66 22.47 -2.81 8.67
C LYS A 66 22.39 -2.51 7.17
N SER A 67 21.25 -1.98 6.71
CA SER A 67 21.05 -1.64 5.30
C SER A 67 22.11 -0.65 4.78
N ALA A 68 22.62 0.23 5.64
CA ALA A 68 23.73 1.12 5.31
C ALA A 68 25.06 0.45 5.01
N LYS A 69 25.32 -0.72 5.59
CA LYS A 69 26.53 -1.47 5.25
C LYS A 69 26.44 -1.91 3.80
N THR A 70 25.31 -2.52 3.42
CA THR A 70 25.02 -2.87 2.01
C THR A 70 25.08 -1.65 1.09
N VAL A 71 24.40 -0.56 1.44
CA VAL A 71 24.41 0.66 0.59
C VAL A 71 25.81 1.25 0.49
N GLY A 72 26.58 1.27 1.58
CA GLY A 72 27.96 1.74 1.59
C GLY A 72 28.89 0.88 0.75
N ASP A 73 28.75 -0.45 0.80
CA ASP A 73 29.53 -1.38 -0.01
C ASP A 73 29.18 -1.23 -1.50
N VAL A 74 27.90 -1.09 -1.85
CA VAL A 74 27.48 -0.84 -3.23
C VAL A 74 27.97 0.51 -3.74
N MET A 75 27.85 1.57 -2.94
CA MET A 75 28.28 2.92 -3.30
C MET A 75 29.80 3.00 -3.46
N GLY A 76 30.55 2.40 -2.52
CA GLY A 76 32.01 2.43 -2.53
C GLY A 76 32.64 1.56 -3.61
N ASN A 77 31.98 0.45 -4.00
CA ASN A 77 32.59 -0.53 -4.91
C ASN A 77 31.98 -0.52 -6.32
N TYR A 78 30.68 -0.22 -6.47
CA TYR A 78 29.94 -0.54 -7.70
C TYR A 78 29.07 0.59 -8.25
N HIS A 79 28.70 1.59 -7.46
CA HIS A 79 27.69 2.57 -7.86
C HIS A 79 28.17 4.03 -7.68
N PRO A 80 28.44 4.76 -8.77
CA PRO A 80 29.03 6.10 -8.71
C PRO A 80 28.02 7.22 -8.36
N HIS A 81 26.85 6.89 -7.79
CA HIS A 81 25.76 7.83 -7.52
C HIS A 81 25.31 7.77 -6.06
N GLY A 82 24.46 8.71 -5.65
CA GLY A 82 24.05 8.90 -4.27
C GLY A 82 23.40 7.67 -3.63
N ASP A 83 23.71 7.48 -2.35
CA ASP A 83 23.19 6.47 -1.45
C ASP A 83 21.67 6.27 -1.50
N MET A 84 20.90 7.35 -1.64
CA MET A 84 19.43 7.32 -1.68
C MET A 84 18.88 6.43 -2.82
N ALA A 85 19.48 6.47 -4.02
CA ALA A 85 18.99 5.67 -5.14
C ALA A 85 19.19 4.17 -4.92
N ILE A 86 20.30 3.81 -4.27
CA ILE A 86 20.61 2.43 -3.87
C ILE A 86 19.64 2.00 -2.77
N TYR A 87 19.42 2.87 -1.77
CA TYR A 87 18.54 2.55 -0.65
C TYR A 87 17.09 2.37 -1.08
N ASP A 88 16.55 3.26 -1.92
CA ASP A 88 15.18 3.14 -2.44
C ASP A 88 14.99 1.84 -3.23
N ALA A 89 16.00 1.42 -4.00
CA ALA A 89 15.98 0.15 -4.71
C ALA A 89 16.00 -1.04 -3.74
N LEU A 90 16.85 -1.01 -2.72
CA LEU A 90 16.92 -2.03 -1.66
C LEU A 90 15.58 -2.15 -0.92
N VAL A 91 14.99 -1.02 -0.54
CA VAL A 91 13.69 -0.98 0.15
C VAL A 91 12.60 -1.61 -0.70
N ARG A 92 12.48 -1.20 -1.96
CA ARG A 92 11.48 -1.75 -2.88
C ARG A 92 11.63 -3.26 -3.10
N MET A 93 12.85 -3.79 -3.02
CA MET A 93 13.12 -5.22 -3.12
C MET A 93 12.76 -6.01 -1.85
N ALA A 94 12.54 -5.32 -0.72
CA ALA A 94 12.12 -5.90 0.56
C ALA A 94 10.60 -5.83 0.81
N GLN A 95 9.87 -5.01 0.04
CA GLN A 95 8.43 -4.79 0.19
C GLN A 95 7.61 -5.88 -0.51
N ASP A 96 6.81 -6.63 0.25
CA ASP A 96 5.96 -7.74 -0.20
C ASP A 96 4.66 -7.29 -0.90
N TRP A 97 4.26 -6.01 -0.77
CA TRP A 97 3.22 -5.38 -1.60
C TRP A 97 3.76 -4.76 -2.89
N ASN A 98 5.09 -4.63 -3.04
CA ASN A 98 5.72 -4.06 -4.22
C ASN A 98 6.24 -5.15 -5.16
N LEU A 99 6.94 -6.17 -4.64
CA LEU A 99 7.40 -7.33 -5.40
C LEU A 99 6.56 -8.57 -5.09
N ARG A 100 6.28 -9.37 -6.12
CA ARG A 100 5.57 -10.65 -5.98
C ARG A 100 6.40 -11.69 -5.22
N VAL A 101 7.72 -11.59 -5.35
CA VAL A 101 8.73 -12.41 -4.69
C VAL A 101 9.88 -11.50 -4.22
N PRO A 102 9.90 -11.08 -2.94
CA PRO A 102 10.96 -10.21 -2.40
C PRO A 102 12.36 -10.82 -2.55
N LEU A 103 13.30 -10.03 -3.07
CA LEU A 103 14.71 -10.43 -3.22
C LEU A 103 15.56 -10.02 -2.01
N ILE A 104 15.05 -9.09 -1.20
CA ILE A 104 15.65 -8.69 0.06
C ILE A 104 14.71 -9.13 1.17
N ASP A 105 15.28 -9.73 2.20
CA ASP A 105 14.61 -10.00 3.47
C ASP A 105 14.97 -8.85 4.41
N GLY A 106 14.01 -7.93 4.61
CA GLY A 106 14.16 -6.75 5.44
C GLY A 106 13.64 -6.99 6.86
N GLN A 107 14.43 -6.63 7.87
CA GLN A 107 14.01 -6.59 9.27
C GLN A 107 13.99 -5.13 9.75
N GLY A 108 12.80 -4.61 10.07
CA GLY A 108 12.57 -3.22 10.43
C GLY A 108 11.53 -2.54 9.55
N ASN A 109 11.43 -1.21 9.63
CA ASN A 109 10.49 -0.44 8.81
C ASN A 109 11.04 -0.22 7.38
N PHE A 110 10.53 -0.98 6.41
CA PHE A 110 10.78 -0.82 4.97
C PHE A 110 9.64 -0.07 4.26
N GLY A 111 8.87 0.73 5.01
CA GLY A 111 7.70 1.45 4.58
C GLY A 111 6.41 0.68 4.86
N SER A 112 5.26 1.26 4.50
CA SER A 112 3.96 0.59 4.62
C SER A 112 3.11 0.82 3.36
N ILE A 113 2.10 -0.03 3.14
CA ILE A 113 1.08 0.18 2.10
C ILE A 113 0.27 1.47 2.34
N ASP A 114 0.25 1.94 3.59
CA ASP A 114 -0.44 3.14 4.05
C ASP A 114 0.33 4.41 3.69
N GLY A 115 1.58 4.28 3.22
CA GLY A 115 2.40 5.37 2.72
C GLY A 115 3.43 5.87 3.72
N ASP A 116 3.63 5.16 4.83
CA ASP A 116 4.73 5.47 5.74
C ASP A 116 6.05 5.27 4.99
N PRO A 117 6.97 6.25 5.04
CA PRO A 117 8.26 6.10 4.39
C PRO A 117 9.08 5.01 5.10
N PRO A 118 9.96 4.31 4.37
CA PRO A 118 10.94 3.44 4.99
C PRO A 118 11.84 4.23 5.95
N ALA A 119 12.20 3.62 7.08
CA ALA A 119 13.28 4.16 7.90
C ALA A 119 14.56 4.13 7.05
N ALA A 120 15.36 5.18 7.02
CA ALA A 120 16.66 5.26 6.35
C ALA A 120 17.73 4.27 6.87
N MET A 121 18.83 4.18 6.12
CA MET A 121 19.75 3.05 6.13
C MET A 121 20.74 2.94 7.31
N ARG A 122 21.24 4.07 7.87
CA ARG A 122 22.29 4.10 8.93
C ARG A 122 21.87 5.00 10.07
N TYR A 123 21.52 4.48 11.23
CA TYR A 123 20.99 5.33 12.29
C TYR A 123 21.76 5.12 13.57
N CYS A 124 22.78 5.95 13.77
CA CYS A 124 23.68 5.79 14.89
C CYS A 124 23.74 7.08 15.71
N VAL A 125 23.91 6.92 17.02
CA VAL A 125 24.09 8.00 17.99
C VAL A 125 25.49 7.95 18.57
N THR A 126 25.98 9.05 19.12
CA THR A 126 27.31 9.10 19.75
C THR A 126 27.37 8.27 21.03
N GLY A 127 28.57 7.78 21.37
CA GLY A 127 28.79 6.89 22.52
C GLY A 127 28.35 7.43 23.89
N ASP A 128 28.30 8.76 24.07
CA ASP A 128 27.81 9.40 25.30
C ASP A 128 26.28 9.33 25.47
N THR A 129 25.55 8.81 24.49
CA THR A 129 24.09 8.71 24.52
C THR A 129 23.63 7.70 25.57
N LEU A 130 22.81 8.16 26.53
CA LEU A 130 22.29 7.36 27.65
C LEU A 130 20.99 6.67 27.25
N VAL A 131 21.04 5.35 27.08
CA VAL A 131 19.90 4.49 26.75
C VAL A 131 19.16 4.10 28.03
N VAL A 132 17.82 4.10 27.98
CA VAL A 132 16.98 3.62 29.07
C VAL A 132 16.91 2.09 29.03
N THR A 133 17.49 1.45 30.04
CA THR A 133 17.56 -0.01 30.18
C THR A 133 16.98 -0.48 31.52
N ASP A 134 16.79 -1.78 31.70
CA ASP A 134 16.47 -2.37 33.00
C ASP A 134 17.62 -2.31 34.03
N GLN A 135 18.82 -1.94 33.59
CA GLN A 135 19.96 -1.58 34.42
C GLN A 135 20.10 -0.06 34.60
N GLY A 136 19.07 0.73 34.25
CA GLY A 136 19.05 2.19 34.43
C GLY A 136 19.52 2.91 33.18
N LEU A 137 20.13 4.09 33.34
CA LEU A 137 20.68 4.86 32.23
C LEU A 137 22.10 4.38 31.94
N VAL A 138 22.28 3.67 30.82
CA VAL A 138 23.57 3.12 30.39
C VAL A 138 24.01 3.80 29.12
N ARG A 139 25.27 4.22 29.05
CA ARG A 139 25.83 4.77 27.80
C ARG A 139 25.79 3.72 26.70
N ILE A 140 25.41 4.12 25.49
CA ILE A 140 25.24 3.19 24.38
C ILE A 140 26.55 2.45 24.07
N ASP A 141 27.71 3.10 24.22
CA ASP A 141 29.03 2.49 24.00
C ASP A 141 29.46 1.48 25.09
N ARG A 142 28.69 1.37 26.18
CA ARG A 142 28.93 0.45 27.29
C ARG A 142 27.87 -0.64 27.42
N LEU A 143 26.90 -0.70 26.49
CA LEU A 143 25.88 -1.75 26.50
C LEU A 143 26.47 -3.15 26.24
N SER A 144 27.59 -3.25 25.53
CA SER A 144 28.37 -4.49 25.45
C SER A 144 29.75 -4.29 26.09
N PRO A 145 29.92 -4.66 27.37
CA PRO A 145 31.22 -4.55 28.06
C PRO A 145 32.33 -5.41 27.44
N ASP A 146 31.96 -6.52 26.82
CA ASP A 146 32.84 -7.49 26.18
C ASP A 146 33.05 -7.24 24.67
N GLY A 147 32.43 -6.19 24.12
CA GLY A 147 32.53 -5.80 22.71
C GLY A 147 31.85 -6.76 21.73
N ARG A 148 31.01 -7.68 22.24
CA ARG A 148 30.23 -8.61 21.40
C ARG A 148 28.99 -7.94 20.83
N GLU A 149 28.68 -8.27 19.58
CA GLU A 149 27.46 -7.77 18.96
C GLU A 149 26.19 -8.36 19.60
N ASP A 150 26.24 -9.60 20.09
CA ASP A 150 25.11 -10.24 20.76
C ASP A 150 24.96 -9.75 22.20
N VAL A 151 23.81 -9.14 22.49
CA VAL A 151 23.43 -8.66 23.82
C VAL A 151 22.03 -9.15 24.17
N SER A 152 21.62 -9.04 25.43
CA SER A 152 20.24 -9.32 25.85
C SER A 152 19.86 -8.34 26.95
N ILE A 153 19.49 -7.12 26.55
CA ILE A 153 19.23 -6.00 27.47
C ILE A 153 17.79 -5.54 27.28
N ARG A 154 17.02 -5.36 28.36
CA ARG A 154 15.68 -4.78 28.20
C ARG A 154 15.82 -3.27 28.05
N VAL A 155 15.17 -2.71 27.04
CA VAL A 155 15.18 -1.28 26.72
C VAL A 155 13.75 -0.74 26.66
N LEU A 156 13.61 0.55 26.99
CA LEU A 156 12.34 1.25 26.85
C LEU A 156 12.17 1.71 25.41
N SER A 157 11.04 1.38 24.79
CA SER A 157 10.64 1.78 23.43
C SER A 157 9.57 2.86 23.48
N ALA A 158 9.17 3.35 22.29
CA ALA A 158 8.03 4.25 22.15
C ALA A 158 6.77 3.70 22.86
N ARG A 159 5.94 4.61 23.35
CA ARG A 159 4.66 4.37 24.04
C ARG A 159 4.81 3.61 25.36
N GLY A 160 5.97 3.73 26.01
CA GLY A 160 6.22 3.11 27.30
C GLY A 160 6.39 1.58 27.26
N VAL A 161 6.54 0.98 26.08
CA VAL A 161 6.67 -0.47 25.92
C VAL A 161 8.10 -0.90 26.22
N VAL A 162 8.28 -1.99 26.97
CA VAL A 162 9.60 -2.58 27.24
C VAL A 162 9.84 -3.71 26.25
N ASN A 163 10.98 -3.68 25.57
CA ASN A 163 11.39 -4.71 24.60
C ASN A 163 12.84 -5.14 24.85
N THR A 164 13.25 -6.24 24.23
CA THR A 164 14.63 -6.74 24.35
C THR A 164 15.48 -6.16 23.21
N ALA A 165 16.63 -5.59 23.56
CA ALA A 165 17.69 -5.32 22.63
C ALA A 165 18.59 -6.55 22.53
N SER A 166 18.68 -7.14 21.35
CA SER A 166 19.39 -8.40 21.10
C SER A 166 20.69 -8.24 20.33
N LYS A 167 20.93 -7.06 19.73
CA LYS A 167 22.20 -6.70 19.12
C LYS A 167 22.67 -5.32 19.55
N TRP A 168 23.99 -5.17 19.62
CA TRP A 168 24.70 -3.91 19.80
C TRP A 168 25.73 -3.77 18.67
N PHE A 169 25.86 -2.57 18.12
CA PHE A 169 26.73 -2.30 16.98
C PHE A 169 27.64 -1.13 17.26
N ASP A 170 28.95 -1.36 17.21
CA ASP A 170 29.93 -0.31 16.95
C ASP A 170 29.97 -0.05 15.44
N SER A 171 29.51 1.13 15.02
CA SER A 171 29.40 1.49 13.60
C SER A 171 30.59 2.31 13.10
N GLY A 172 31.65 2.46 13.90
CA GLY A 172 32.85 3.20 13.53
C GLY A 172 32.66 4.73 13.54
N ARG A 173 33.63 5.46 12.97
CA ARG A 173 33.64 6.93 12.95
C ARG A 173 32.87 7.51 11.76
N TRP A 174 31.95 8.42 12.02
CA TRP A 174 31.12 9.07 11.00
C TRP A 174 30.88 10.55 11.32
N PRO A 175 30.67 11.41 10.30
CA PRO A 175 30.15 12.76 10.49
C PRO A 175 28.79 12.73 11.18
N THR A 176 28.63 13.61 12.17
CA THR A 176 27.44 13.68 13.01
C THR A 176 26.89 15.09 13.07
N ARG A 177 25.60 15.21 13.36
CA ARG A 177 24.93 16.49 13.65
C ARG A 177 24.27 16.42 15.01
N ARG A 178 24.31 17.54 15.73
CA ARG A 178 23.71 17.71 17.04
C ARG A 178 22.40 18.47 16.90
N VAL A 179 21.32 17.87 17.38
CA VAL A 179 20.01 18.52 17.48
C VAL A 179 19.85 19.06 18.90
N VAL A 180 19.49 20.33 19.02
CA VAL A 180 19.28 21.01 20.31
C VAL A 180 17.86 21.57 20.37
N THR A 181 17.13 21.21 21.43
CA THR A 181 15.77 21.70 21.69
C THR A 181 15.78 22.96 22.55
N ARG A 182 14.64 23.66 22.59
CA ARG A 182 14.43 24.92 23.33
C ARG A 182 14.71 24.81 24.83
N TYR A 183 14.45 23.66 25.46
CA TYR A 183 14.77 23.40 26.86
C TYR A 183 16.23 22.93 27.06
N GLY A 184 17.01 22.79 25.98
CA GLY A 184 18.41 22.40 26.04
C GLY A 184 18.63 20.90 26.09
N TYR A 185 17.62 20.07 25.77
CA TYR A 185 17.86 18.65 25.49
C TYR A 185 18.60 18.52 24.16
N GLU A 186 19.52 17.56 24.09
CA GLU A 186 20.31 17.35 22.89
C GLU A 186 20.59 15.87 22.61
N VAL A 187 20.64 15.56 21.32
CA VAL A 187 21.05 14.26 20.79
C VAL A 187 21.99 14.49 19.62
N THR A 188 23.05 13.70 19.56
CA THR A 188 24.04 13.76 18.48
C THR A 188 24.05 12.42 17.77
N GLY A 189 23.90 12.45 16.46
CA GLY A 189 23.84 11.25 15.64
C GLY A 189 24.18 11.52 14.18
N THR A 190 24.22 10.46 13.38
CA THR A 190 24.44 10.58 11.94
C THR A 190 23.32 11.39 11.29
N THR A 191 23.60 12.05 10.17
CA THR A 191 22.62 12.90 9.46
C THR A 191 21.30 12.19 9.18
N ASN A 192 21.35 10.90 8.88
CA ASN A 192 20.18 10.09 8.62
C ASN A 192 19.46 9.64 9.91
N HIS A 193 20.05 9.63 11.11
CA HIS A 193 19.40 9.12 12.33
C HIS A 193 17.98 9.67 12.56
N PRO A 194 16.94 8.83 12.79
CA PRO A 194 15.56 9.26 12.90
C PRO A 194 15.22 9.58 14.35
N LEU A 195 14.51 10.67 14.54
CA LEU A 195 13.90 11.03 15.81
C LEU A 195 12.40 11.13 15.60
N LEU A 196 11.64 10.76 16.63
CA LEU A 196 10.19 10.88 16.61
C LEU A 196 9.80 12.36 16.74
N CYS A 197 9.09 12.86 15.73
CA CYS A 197 8.60 14.22 15.66
C CYS A 197 7.08 14.26 15.82
N TRP A 198 6.59 15.36 16.37
CA TRP A 198 5.18 15.70 16.41
C TRP A 198 4.88 16.71 15.32
N VAL A 199 4.04 16.33 14.37
CA VAL A 199 3.73 17.14 13.19
C VAL A 199 2.23 17.38 13.07
N GLN A 200 1.87 18.38 12.29
CA GLN A 200 0.49 18.60 11.87
C GLN A 200 0.35 18.09 10.43
N GLY A 201 -0.53 17.12 10.21
CA GLY A 201 -0.88 16.59 8.89
C GLY A 201 -1.60 17.62 8.01
N GLU A 202 -1.73 17.33 6.72
CA GLU A 202 -2.36 18.23 5.73
C GLU A 202 -3.84 18.53 6.04
N ASP A 203 -4.54 17.60 6.69
CA ASP A 203 -5.93 17.73 7.15
C ASP A 203 -6.05 18.41 8.54
N GLY A 204 -4.92 18.88 9.09
CA GLY A 204 -4.82 19.50 10.41
C GLY A 204 -4.71 18.50 11.56
N THR A 205 -4.68 17.19 11.30
CA THR A 205 -4.58 16.14 12.32
C THR A 205 -3.14 16.04 12.87
N PRO A 206 -2.92 16.18 14.19
CA PRO A 206 -1.61 15.99 14.78
C PRO A 206 -1.20 14.53 14.75
N ASP A 207 0.05 14.23 14.39
CA ASP A 207 0.55 12.85 14.29
C ASP A 207 2.03 12.73 14.69
N LEU A 208 2.42 11.50 15.03
CA LEU A 208 3.79 11.10 15.31
C LEU A 208 4.46 10.60 14.03
N VAL A 209 5.45 11.35 13.55
CA VAL A 209 6.18 11.02 12.32
C VAL A 209 7.67 10.96 12.58
N TRP A 210 8.33 9.96 12.02
CA TRP A 210 9.79 9.85 12.05
C TRP A 210 10.42 10.84 11.07
N LYS A 211 11.29 11.74 11.56
CA LYS A 211 12.16 12.56 10.71
C LYS A 211 13.62 12.26 10.99
N THR A 212 14.42 12.18 9.94
CA THR A 212 15.88 12.10 10.07
C THR A 212 16.47 13.42 10.58
N ILE A 213 17.63 13.40 11.25
CA ILE A 213 18.35 14.63 11.65
C ILE A 213 18.59 15.57 10.44
N ALA A 214 18.77 15.02 9.24
CA ALA A 214 18.92 15.76 7.99
C ALA A 214 17.63 16.45 7.53
N GLN A 215 16.46 15.95 7.92
CA GLN A 215 15.15 16.55 7.64
C GLN A 215 14.70 17.52 8.73
N ILE A 216 15.18 17.34 9.97
CA ILE A 216 14.82 18.19 11.10
C ILE A 216 15.32 19.62 10.87
N ARG A 217 14.45 20.60 11.14
CA ARG A 217 14.74 22.03 11.04
C ARG A 217 14.39 22.73 12.36
N PRO A 218 15.04 23.88 12.67
CA PRO A 218 14.57 24.76 13.72
C PRO A 218 13.07 25.07 13.52
N GLY A 219 12.28 24.91 14.58
CA GLY A 219 10.83 25.05 14.55
C GLY A 219 10.06 23.72 14.61
N ASP A 220 10.66 22.60 14.21
CA ASP A 220 10.07 21.26 14.35
C ASP A 220 9.87 20.89 15.83
N TRP A 221 8.88 20.05 16.13
CA TRP A 221 8.61 19.56 17.48
C TRP A 221 9.09 18.12 17.64
N LEU A 222 10.02 17.89 18.58
CA LEU A 222 10.49 16.57 18.95
C LEU A 222 9.74 16.02 20.15
N VAL A 223 9.62 14.69 20.15
CA VAL A 223 8.94 13.93 21.20
C VAL A 223 9.99 13.39 22.16
N LEU A 224 9.90 13.77 23.42
CA LEU A 224 10.73 13.27 24.50
C LEU A 224 9.90 12.39 25.43
N ASP A 225 10.39 11.19 25.73
CA ASP A 225 9.84 10.34 26.77
C ASP A 225 10.19 10.89 28.16
N ARG A 226 9.16 11.07 28.97
CA ARG A 226 9.25 11.43 30.40
C ARG A 226 8.51 10.42 31.26
N SER A 227 8.35 9.19 30.76
CA SER A 227 7.72 8.12 31.49
C SER A 227 8.64 7.65 32.63
N GLU A 228 8.03 7.12 33.68
CA GLU A 228 8.76 6.51 34.80
C GLU A 228 8.92 5.00 34.60
N ALA A 229 8.87 4.53 33.36
CA ALA A 229 9.00 3.13 33.04
C ALA A 229 10.46 2.64 33.16
N LEU A 230 10.60 1.33 33.38
CA LEU A 230 11.87 0.59 33.32
C LEU A 230 12.98 1.14 34.25
N TRP A 231 12.66 1.34 35.54
CA TRP A 231 13.70 1.56 36.56
C TRP A 231 14.27 0.22 37.08
N PRO A 232 15.57 0.18 37.42
CA PRO A 232 16.16 -0.91 38.19
C PRO A 232 15.44 -1.11 39.52
N GLN A 233 15.33 -2.36 39.94
CA GLN A 233 14.68 -2.71 41.22
C GLN A 233 15.69 -2.79 42.36
N ASP A 234 16.87 -3.34 42.09
CA ASP A 234 17.90 -3.57 43.10
C ASP A 234 19.03 -2.53 43.02
N PRO A 235 19.56 -2.09 44.18
CA PRO A 235 20.79 -1.29 44.23
C PRO A 235 21.98 -1.99 43.57
N VAL A 236 22.83 -1.21 42.91
CA VAL A 236 24.03 -1.70 42.21
C VAL A 236 25.01 -2.34 43.20
N ASP A 237 25.50 -3.53 42.88
CA ASP A 237 26.61 -4.17 43.58
C ASP A 237 27.93 -3.43 43.24
N ILE A 238 28.61 -2.96 44.27
CA ILE A 238 29.84 -2.17 44.15
C ILE A 238 31.04 -2.85 44.81
N THR A 239 30.91 -4.14 45.18
CA THR A 239 32.01 -4.94 45.74
C THR A 239 33.20 -5.06 44.78
N GLY A 240 32.91 -5.14 43.46
CA GLY A 240 33.95 -5.15 42.42
C GLY A 240 34.79 -3.86 42.33
N LEU A 241 34.36 -2.78 43.00
CA LEU A 241 35.10 -1.52 43.08
C LEU A 241 35.92 -1.41 44.38
N HIS A 242 35.91 -2.44 45.23
CA HIS A 242 36.69 -2.45 46.46
C HIS A 242 38.18 -2.50 46.09
N PRO A 243 38.99 -1.54 46.55
CA PRO A 243 40.40 -1.50 46.19
C PRO A 243 41.16 -2.68 46.80
N GLU A 244 41.93 -3.38 45.97
CA GLU A 244 42.82 -4.45 46.44
C GLU A 244 43.96 -3.87 47.27
N LEU A 245 44.10 -4.35 48.51
CA LEU A 245 45.19 -3.98 49.40
C LEU A 245 46.24 -5.12 49.40
N PRO A 246 47.51 -4.85 49.05
CA PRO A 246 48.56 -5.87 49.03
C PRO A 246 48.68 -6.61 50.38
N PRO A 247 48.99 -7.93 50.36
CA PRO A 247 49.30 -8.68 51.57
C PRO A 247 50.47 -8.00 52.33
N GLY A 248 50.29 -7.68 53.62
CA GLY A 248 51.29 -6.97 54.44
C GLY A 248 51.23 -5.44 54.38
N SER A 249 50.26 -4.85 53.68
CA SER A 249 50.03 -3.40 53.68
C SER A 249 49.75 -2.86 55.09
N ARG A 250 50.44 -1.76 55.48
CA ARG A 250 50.19 -1.00 56.72
C ARG A 250 48.99 -0.05 56.63
N VAL A 251 48.24 -0.07 55.52
CA VAL A 251 47.06 0.78 55.33
C VAL A 251 45.91 0.27 56.20
N GLU A 252 45.33 1.17 57.00
CA GLU A 252 44.17 0.89 57.85
C GLU A 252 42.98 0.39 56.99
N ARG A 253 42.34 -0.70 57.45
CA ARG A 253 41.22 -1.33 56.74
C ARG A 253 39.90 -0.89 57.37
N HIS A 254 39.02 -0.36 56.54
CA HIS A 254 37.66 0.02 56.90
C HIS A 254 36.66 -0.90 56.20
N GLU A 255 35.48 -1.00 56.80
CA GLU A 255 34.31 -1.62 56.21
C GLU A 255 33.80 -0.75 55.05
N LEU A 256 33.72 -1.34 53.86
CA LEU A 256 33.21 -0.68 52.66
C LEU A 256 31.82 -1.23 52.33
N PRO A 257 30.88 -0.38 51.88
CA PRO A 257 29.54 -0.83 51.50
C PRO A 257 29.60 -1.78 50.30
N ALA A 258 28.78 -2.83 50.33
CA ALA A 258 28.67 -3.80 49.24
C ALA A 258 27.71 -3.34 48.13
N ARG A 259 26.74 -2.47 48.45
CA ARG A 259 25.74 -1.94 47.50
C ARG A 259 25.65 -0.43 47.58
N LEU A 260 25.29 0.21 46.47
CA LEU A 260 25.04 1.66 46.42
C LEU A 260 23.63 1.99 46.97
N ASP A 261 23.54 2.22 48.28
CA ASP A 261 22.29 2.60 48.95
C ASP A 261 22.01 4.11 48.91
N LYS A 262 20.93 4.53 49.58
CA LYS A 262 20.48 5.93 49.63
C LYS A 262 21.48 6.84 50.35
N ASP A 263 22.12 6.36 51.42
CA ASP A 263 23.02 7.17 52.22
C ASP A 263 24.34 7.40 51.45
N LEU A 264 24.91 6.36 50.84
CA LEU A 264 26.09 6.51 49.99
C LEU A 264 25.77 7.39 48.78
N ALA A 265 24.63 7.20 48.11
CA ALA A 265 24.24 8.05 46.99
C ALA A 265 24.08 9.53 47.39
N PHE A 266 23.50 9.81 48.56
CA PHE A 266 23.42 11.15 49.11
C PHE A 266 24.81 11.76 49.35
N LEU A 267 25.74 11.01 49.95
CA LEU A 267 27.13 11.43 50.14
C LEU A 267 27.81 11.74 48.80
N LEU A 268 27.64 10.89 47.79
CA LEU A 268 28.17 11.13 46.44
C LEU A 268 27.62 12.44 45.87
N GLY A 269 26.31 12.70 46.00
CA GLY A 269 25.69 13.95 45.55
C GLY A 269 26.26 15.18 46.24
N ALA A 270 26.41 15.11 47.57
CA ALA A 270 26.98 16.19 48.37
C ALA A 270 28.47 16.45 48.03
N LEU A 271 29.25 15.39 47.79
CA LEU A 271 30.65 15.49 47.37
C LEU A 271 30.80 16.01 45.93
N VAL A 272 29.87 15.68 45.02
CA VAL A 272 29.82 16.24 43.67
C VAL A 272 29.47 17.73 43.70
N ALA A 273 28.74 18.22 44.71
CA ALA A 273 28.48 19.64 44.89
C ALA A 273 29.67 20.36 45.56
N GLU A 274 29.91 20.07 46.84
CA GLU A 274 30.77 20.85 47.74
C GLU A 274 32.11 20.14 48.06
N GLY A 275 32.32 18.94 47.52
CA GLY A 275 33.50 18.13 47.83
C GLY A 275 34.74 18.51 47.02
N THR A 276 35.92 18.32 47.61
CA THR A 276 37.23 18.39 46.96
C THR A 276 37.95 17.05 47.15
N VAL A 277 38.33 16.41 46.04
CA VAL A 277 39.04 15.12 46.05
C VAL A 277 40.50 15.33 45.68
N ARG A 278 41.41 14.96 46.58
CA ARG A 278 42.88 14.90 46.37
C ARG A 278 43.36 13.47 46.52
N ASP A 279 44.64 13.21 46.23
CA ASP A 279 45.16 11.84 46.12
C ASP A 279 44.99 10.96 47.37
N GLN A 280 45.00 11.56 48.57
CA GLN A 280 44.79 10.81 49.82
C GLN A 280 43.75 11.44 50.76
N VAL A 281 43.06 12.49 50.30
CA VAL A 281 42.12 13.23 51.15
C VAL A 281 40.88 13.60 50.35
N ILE A 282 39.71 13.29 50.90
CA ILE A 282 38.45 13.90 50.48
C ILE A 282 38.07 14.94 51.52
N GLU A 283 37.74 16.13 51.05
CA GLU A 283 37.30 17.24 51.87
C GLU A 283 35.90 17.67 51.48
N PHE A 284 35.02 17.86 52.45
CA PHE A 284 33.71 18.47 52.28
C PHE A 284 33.67 19.74 53.13
N THR A 285 33.31 20.86 52.51
CA THR A 285 33.27 22.16 53.19
C THR A 285 31.85 22.70 53.17
N ASN A 286 31.28 23.00 54.34
CA ASN A 286 29.94 23.60 54.42
C ASN A 286 29.75 24.42 55.70
N VAL A 287 28.81 25.35 55.70
CA VAL A 287 28.43 26.08 56.93
C VAL A 287 27.69 25.14 57.90
N PRO A 288 27.84 25.33 59.23
CA PRO A 288 27.05 24.57 60.20
C PRO A 288 25.55 24.67 59.93
N GLY A 289 24.86 23.54 60.01
CA GLY A 289 23.42 23.44 59.80
C GLY A 289 22.98 22.08 59.24
N PRO A 290 21.71 21.96 58.83
CA PRO A 290 21.08 20.67 58.53
C PRO A 290 21.78 19.85 57.44
N PHE A 291 22.37 20.48 56.43
CA PHE A 291 23.09 19.77 55.37
C PHE A 291 24.41 19.16 55.87
N ALA A 292 25.17 19.91 56.66
CA ALA A 292 26.41 19.45 57.28
C ALA A 292 26.14 18.34 58.33
N GLU A 293 25.04 18.43 59.07
CA GLU A 293 24.58 17.39 60.01
C GLU A 293 24.18 16.11 59.27
N ALA A 294 23.33 16.22 58.24
CA ALA A 294 22.92 15.08 57.43
C ALA A 294 24.11 14.39 56.73
N PHE A 295 25.11 15.16 56.27
CA PHE A 295 26.34 14.60 55.71
C PHE A 295 27.12 13.77 56.75
N GLN A 296 27.29 14.28 57.97
CA GLN A 296 27.98 13.56 59.05
C GLN A 296 27.24 12.28 59.44
N GLU A 297 25.91 12.34 59.58
CA GLU A 297 25.11 11.17 59.92
C GLU A 297 25.15 10.10 58.83
N ALA A 298 25.00 10.50 57.56
CA ALA A 298 25.12 9.58 56.44
C ALA A 298 26.53 8.97 56.37
N TRP A 299 27.58 9.76 56.64
CA TRP A 299 28.95 9.27 56.69
C TRP A 299 29.14 8.18 57.74
N LEU A 300 28.63 8.38 58.96
CA LEU A 300 28.72 7.40 60.04
C LEU A 300 27.97 6.10 59.73
N ARG A 301 26.85 6.17 59.01
CA ARG A 301 26.10 4.97 58.59
C ARG A 301 26.82 4.20 57.48
N VAL A 302 27.43 4.90 56.52
CA VAL A 302 28.07 4.27 55.36
C VAL A 302 29.49 3.77 55.68
N PHE A 303 30.24 4.52 56.49
CA PHE A 303 31.63 4.20 56.84
C PHE A 303 31.84 4.24 58.37
N PRO A 304 31.23 3.31 59.13
CA PRO A 304 31.27 3.33 60.60
C PRO A 304 32.68 3.20 61.18
N THR A 305 33.59 2.58 60.44
CA THR A 305 34.99 2.37 60.83
C THR A 305 35.95 3.42 60.28
N CYS A 306 35.51 4.34 59.42
CA CYS A 306 36.36 5.42 58.87
C CYS A 306 35.99 6.77 59.49
N ARG A 307 36.89 7.30 60.31
CA ARG A 307 36.69 8.58 60.99
C ARG A 307 36.54 9.74 59.99
N LEU A 308 35.50 10.56 60.19
CA LEU A 308 35.37 11.87 59.57
C LEU A 308 35.99 12.94 60.50
N HIS A 309 37.05 13.61 60.05
CA HIS A 309 37.69 14.68 60.82
C HIS A 309 36.96 16.00 60.59
N VAL A 310 36.22 16.47 61.59
CA VAL A 310 35.43 17.71 61.48
C VAL A 310 36.16 18.85 62.19
N PHE A 311 36.52 19.89 61.44
CA PHE A 311 37.15 21.10 61.97
C PHE A 311 36.23 22.30 61.74
N LEU A 312 35.86 23.03 62.80
CA LEU A 312 35.20 24.32 62.66
C LEU A 312 36.26 25.39 62.39
N ARG A 313 36.19 26.05 61.23
CA ARG A 313 37.10 27.11 60.82
C ARG A 313 36.39 28.45 60.89
N GLU A 314 37.08 29.45 61.43
CA GLU A 314 36.66 30.84 61.34
C GLU A 314 37.00 31.37 59.95
N ALA A 315 36.06 32.08 59.33
CA ALA A 315 36.27 32.64 58.01
C ALA A 315 36.98 34.00 58.10
N VAL A 316 38.08 34.16 57.38
CA VAL A 316 38.85 35.41 57.36
C VAL A 316 38.13 36.43 56.45
N GLY A 317 37.60 37.51 57.04
CA GLY A 317 36.97 38.64 56.33
C GLY A 317 35.58 39.06 56.84
N TYR A 318 35.20 40.32 56.60
CA TYR A 318 33.92 40.89 57.07
C TYR A 318 32.72 40.16 56.46
N GLY A 319 31.79 39.69 57.32
CA GLY A 319 30.54 39.06 56.90
C GLY A 319 30.62 37.56 56.52
N ARG A 320 31.77 36.89 56.70
CA ARG A 320 31.87 35.44 56.46
C ARG A 320 31.51 34.63 57.72
N LYS A 321 30.72 33.58 57.54
CA LYS A 321 30.29 32.68 58.63
C LYS A 321 31.37 31.62 58.91
N PRO A 322 31.46 31.10 60.15
CA PRO A 322 32.22 29.89 60.43
C PRO A 322 31.76 28.75 59.52
N PHE A 323 32.67 27.87 59.11
CA PHE A 323 32.38 26.72 58.27
C PHE A 323 33.04 25.46 58.81
N TYR A 324 32.39 24.32 58.63
CA TYR A 324 33.00 23.01 58.83
C TYR A 324 33.87 22.66 57.64
N GLN A 325 35.12 22.31 57.93
CA GLN A 325 36.02 21.60 57.04
C GLN A 325 36.04 20.14 57.50
N MET A 326 35.38 19.25 56.75
CA MET A 326 35.27 17.82 57.06
C MET A 326 36.22 17.04 56.16
N GLN A 327 37.18 16.32 56.74
CA GLN A 327 38.22 15.62 56.00
C GLN A 327 38.22 14.12 56.27
N VAL A 328 38.45 13.36 55.21
CA VAL A 328 38.61 11.91 55.24
C VAL A 328 40.02 11.61 54.78
N VAL A 329 40.83 11.06 55.69
CA VAL A 329 42.25 10.75 55.44
C VAL A 329 42.43 9.23 55.46
N SER A 330 41.87 8.56 54.46
CA SER A 330 41.98 7.10 54.31
C SER A 330 42.23 6.73 52.86
N ARG A 331 43.39 6.11 52.59
CA ARG A 331 43.74 5.69 51.22
C ARG A 331 42.74 4.70 50.65
N GLN A 332 42.22 3.77 51.47
CA GLN A 332 41.24 2.79 51.02
C GLN A 332 39.91 3.45 50.62
N VAL A 333 39.33 4.27 51.50
CA VAL A 333 38.04 4.93 51.26
C VAL A 333 38.12 5.95 50.13
N VAL A 334 39.22 6.72 50.06
CA VAL A 334 39.44 7.68 48.96
C VAL A 334 39.56 6.94 47.62
N THR A 335 40.29 5.82 47.56
CA THR A 335 40.42 5.03 46.34
C THR A 335 39.08 4.43 45.92
N PHE A 336 38.31 3.90 46.88
CA PHE A 336 36.96 3.38 46.66
C PHE A 336 36.01 4.44 46.09
N LEU A 337 35.94 5.62 46.72
CA LEU A 337 35.09 6.72 46.26
C LEU A 337 35.53 7.27 44.88
N ARG A 338 36.83 7.32 44.60
CA ARG A 338 37.34 7.63 43.25
C ARG A 338 36.93 6.56 42.22
N GLY A 339 36.99 5.29 42.59
CA GLY A 339 36.51 4.17 41.77
C GLY A 339 35.02 4.24 41.45
N LEU A 340 34.21 4.82 42.34
CA LEU A 340 32.80 5.13 42.08
C LEU A 340 32.58 6.31 41.12
N GLY A 341 33.62 7.04 40.74
CA GLY A 341 33.53 8.17 39.81
C GLY A 341 33.65 9.56 40.45
N LEU A 342 34.04 9.66 41.73
CA LEU A 342 34.35 10.96 42.34
C LEU A 342 35.76 11.42 41.94
N GLY A 343 35.85 12.41 41.05
CA GLY A 343 37.12 13.00 40.64
C GLY A 343 36.98 14.15 39.63
N GLY A 344 38.11 14.63 39.13
CA GLY A 344 38.18 15.70 38.13
C GLY A 344 38.00 17.11 38.68
N ARG A 345 38.23 18.11 37.83
CA ARG A 345 37.95 19.53 38.13
C ARG A 345 36.44 19.79 38.07
N SER A 346 35.96 20.89 38.66
CA SER A 346 34.52 21.23 38.67
C SER A 346 33.86 21.25 37.28
N ALA A 347 34.61 21.61 36.23
CA ALA A 347 34.13 21.61 34.84
C ALA A 347 34.05 20.22 34.18
N GLN A 348 34.67 19.20 34.79
CA GLN A 348 34.77 17.82 34.29
C GLN A 348 33.88 16.84 35.06
N ARG A 349 33.20 17.31 36.13
CA ARG A 349 32.32 16.45 36.95
C ARG A 349 31.20 15.85 36.11
N GLU A 350 30.77 14.66 36.47
CA GLU A 350 29.66 13.92 35.88
C GLU A 350 28.92 13.14 36.96
N ILE A 351 27.74 12.61 36.65
CA ILE A 351 27.03 11.69 37.55
C ILE A 351 27.79 10.35 37.56
N PRO A 352 28.18 9.83 38.73
CA PRO A 352 28.70 8.47 38.87
C PRO A 352 27.88 7.43 38.08
N PRO A 353 28.49 6.59 37.23
CA PRO A 353 27.76 5.58 36.46
C PRO A 353 26.89 4.66 37.32
N ALA A 354 27.39 4.29 38.51
CA ALA A 354 26.63 3.49 39.47
C ALA A 354 25.32 4.18 39.92
N VAL A 355 25.28 5.51 40.01
CA VAL A 355 24.05 6.27 40.33
C VAL A 355 23.08 6.27 39.15
N LEU A 356 23.57 6.43 37.92
CA LEU A 356 22.74 6.35 36.71
C LEU A 356 22.08 4.96 36.54
N GLN A 357 22.74 3.93 37.05
CA GLN A 357 22.28 2.53 37.02
C GLN A 357 21.49 2.10 38.27
N SER A 358 21.24 3.03 39.20
CA SER A 358 20.59 2.72 40.46
C SER A 358 19.06 2.84 40.40
N PRO A 359 18.33 2.17 41.31
CA PRO A 359 16.88 2.35 41.47
C PRO A 359 16.49 3.79 41.75
N GLN A 360 15.23 4.12 41.44
CA GLN A 360 14.67 5.47 41.58
C GLN A 360 14.95 6.11 42.95
N PRO A 361 14.78 5.43 44.11
CA PRO A 361 15.03 6.04 45.42
C PRO A 361 16.50 6.40 45.69
N VAL A 362 17.44 5.65 45.10
CA VAL A 362 18.89 5.88 45.26
C VAL A 362 19.32 7.05 44.40
N ALA A 363 18.88 7.09 43.13
CA ALA A 363 19.08 8.24 42.25
C ALA A 363 18.49 9.54 42.83
N ALA A 364 17.31 9.45 43.48
CA ALA A 364 16.70 10.59 44.16
C ALA A 364 17.55 11.10 45.34
N ALA A 365 18.17 10.21 46.11
CA ALA A 365 19.04 10.58 47.22
C ALA A 365 20.31 11.31 46.73
N PHE A 366 20.91 10.85 45.63
CA PHE A 366 22.01 11.57 44.96
C PHE A 366 21.58 12.97 44.52
N LEU A 367 20.45 13.08 43.81
CA LEU A 367 19.92 14.38 43.37
C LEU A 367 19.62 15.30 44.55
N ARG A 368 19.10 14.77 45.67
CA ARG A 368 18.86 15.55 46.89
C ARG A 368 20.15 16.13 47.46
N GLY A 369 21.22 15.33 47.57
CA GLY A 369 22.53 15.80 48.03
C GLY A 369 23.13 16.87 47.11
N LEU A 370 23.01 16.66 45.79
CA LEU A 370 23.50 17.60 44.78
C LEU A 370 22.74 18.94 44.80
N PHE A 371 21.41 18.91 44.83
CA PHE A 371 20.57 20.11 44.91
C PHE A 371 20.66 20.81 46.27
N GLU A 372 20.96 20.10 47.35
CA GLU A 372 21.16 20.72 48.66
C GLU A 372 22.44 21.57 48.69
N GLY A 373 23.52 21.14 48.04
CA GLY A 373 24.74 21.95 47.90
C GLY A 373 24.58 23.05 46.85
N ASP A 374 24.57 22.66 45.58
CA ASP A 374 24.66 23.59 44.44
C ASP A 374 23.31 24.15 43.96
N GLY A 375 22.20 23.69 44.58
CA GLY A 375 20.85 24.08 44.21
C GLY A 375 20.25 25.18 45.07
N ALA A 376 19.33 25.95 44.50
CA ALA A 376 18.63 27.05 45.16
C ALA A 376 17.15 27.12 44.75
N VAL A 377 16.29 27.58 45.66
CA VAL A 377 14.93 28.01 45.35
C VAL A 377 14.94 29.53 45.22
N GLU A 378 14.63 30.03 44.04
CA GLU A 378 14.81 31.44 43.70
C GLU A 378 13.53 32.07 43.19
N ARG A 379 13.37 33.36 43.48
CA ARG A 379 12.26 34.17 42.97
C ARG A 379 12.68 34.87 41.68
N SER A 380 11.91 34.64 40.62
CA SER A 380 12.04 35.32 39.33
C SER A 380 10.90 36.33 39.15
N GLY A 381 11.22 37.62 39.09
CA GLY A 381 10.25 38.70 38.90
C GLY A 381 9.20 38.83 40.02
N ARG A 382 7.98 39.28 39.68
CA ARG A 382 6.94 39.65 40.67
C ARG A 382 6.29 38.45 41.42
N ALA A 383 6.38 37.20 40.93
CA ALA A 383 5.70 36.07 41.61
C ALA A 383 6.22 34.65 41.32
N MET A 384 7.21 34.43 40.44
CA MET A 384 7.50 33.09 39.95
C MET A 384 8.70 32.47 40.67
N LEU A 385 8.44 31.58 41.62
CA LEU A 385 9.48 30.81 42.30
C LEU A 385 9.88 29.59 41.45
N ARG A 386 11.17 29.28 41.39
CA ARG A 386 11.77 28.16 40.62
C ARG A 386 12.88 27.50 41.43
N ALA A 387 13.09 26.20 41.23
CA ALA A 387 14.30 25.54 41.70
C ALA A 387 15.37 25.61 40.61
N SER A 388 16.63 25.82 40.99
CA SER A 388 17.74 25.86 40.04
C SER A 388 18.96 25.12 40.59
N LEU A 389 19.79 24.62 39.69
CA LEU A 389 21.09 24.02 39.96
C LEU A 389 22.13 24.69 39.06
N VAL A 390 23.27 25.08 39.62
CA VAL A 390 24.35 25.75 38.86
C VAL A 390 25.59 24.87 38.90
N SER A 391 26.27 24.69 37.76
CA SER A 391 27.54 23.98 37.72
C SER A 391 28.43 24.49 36.60
N ALA A 392 29.75 24.38 36.78
CA ALA A 392 30.72 24.61 35.70
C ALA A 392 30.71 23.47 34.67
N SER A 393 30.27 22.26 35.04
CA SER A 393 30.21 21.11 34.14
C SER A 393 28.89 21.08 33.37
N ARG A 394 28.97 21.22 32.04
CA ARG A 394 27.83 21.02 31.13
C ARG A 394 27.39 19.56 31.12
N THR A 395 28.34 18.62 31.16
CA THR A 395 28.07 17.18 31.12
C THR A 395 27.25 16.75 32.32
N LEU A 396 27.63 17.20 33.53
CA LEU A 396 26.87 16.95 34.76
C LEU A 396 25.42 17.44 34.61
N LEU A 397 25.21 18.69 34.18
CA LEU A 397 23.85 19.22 34.08
C LEU A 397 23.02 18.56 32.96
N ARG A 398 23.63 18.11 31.85
CA ARG A 398 22.95 17.31 30.82
C ARG A 398 22.49 15.95 31.36
N GLN A 399 23.35 15.28 32.13
CA GLN A 399 23.01 14.01 32.78
C GLN A 399 21.94 14.20 33.86
N VAL A 400 22.05 15.26 34.68
CA VAL A 400 21.01 15.61 35.68
C VAL A 400 19.69 15.93 34.98
N GLN A 401 19.71 16.67 33.87
CA GLN A 401 18.52 16.97 33.07
C GLN A 401 17.85 15.70 32.55
N THR A 402 18.63 14.76 31.99
CA THR A 402 18.13 13.46 31.51
C THR A 402 17.59 12.61 32.66
N LEU A 403 18.28 12.60 33.82
CA LEU A 403 17.84 11.86 35.00
C LEU A 403 16.56 12.45 35.58
N LEU A 404 16.43 13.78 35.68
CA LEU A 404 15.20 14.46 36.10
C LEU A 404 14.03 14.13 35.15
N LEU A 405 14.28 14.00 33.85
CA LEU A 405 13.26 13.61 32.89
C LEU A 405 12.70 12.21 33.19
N ARG A 406 13.52 11.26 33.66
CA ARG A 406 13.11 9.94 34.15
C ARG A 406 12.25 9.98 35.43
N PHE A 407 12.29 11.08 36.18
CA PHE A 407 11.37 11.35 37.30
C PHE A 407 10.07 12.04 36.84
N GLY A 408 9.89 12.26 35.53
CA GLY A 408 8.81 13.06 34.97
C GLY A 408 9.00 14.57 35.13
N ILE A 409 10.20 15.03 35.51
CA ILE A 409 10.53 16.43 35.81
C ILE A 409 11.24 17.05 34.61
N VAL A 410 10.54 17.92 33.89
CA VAL A 410 11.11 18.68 32.78
C VAL A 410 11.91 19.86 33.32
N SER A 411 13.18 19.97 32.90
CA SER A 411 14.07 21.07 33.29
C SER A 411 14.69 21.76 32.07
N MET A 412 15.02 23.04 32.23
CA MET A 412 15.58 23.89 31.18
C MET A 412 17.06 24.17 31.46
N LEU A 413 17.94 23.78 30.55
CA LEU A 413 19.37 24.03 30.62
C LEU A 413 19.74 25.32 29.89
N ARG A 414 20.47 26.22 30.55
CA ARG A 414 20.97 27.48 29.97
C ARG A 414 22.44 27.69 30.31
N ARG A 415 23.15 28.40 29.45
CA ARG A 415 24.50 28.90 29.74
C ARG A 415 24.41 30.29 30.37
N ASP A 416 25.18 30.53 31.42
CA ASP A 416 25.40 31.85 32.01
C ASP A 416 26.77 32.36 31.53
N GLU A 417 26.75 33.20 30.49
CA GLU A 417 27.98 33.74 29.89
C GLU A 417 28.78 34.61 30.86
N SER A 418 28.11 35.30 31.79
CA SER A 418 28.76 36.21 32.73
C SER A 418 29.64 35.49 33.76
N ARG A 419 29.26 34.26 34.11
CA ARG A 419 29.95 33.44 35.13
C ARG A 419 30.72 32.27 34.54
N GLY A 420 30.59 32.03 33.23
CA GLY A 420 31.19 30.86 32.58
C GLY A 420 30.62 29.52 33.08
N THR A 421 29.40 29.53 33.62
CA THR A 421 28.75 28.34 34.20
C THR A 421 27.48 27.98 33.41
N TYR A 422 26.92 26.83 33.74
CA TYR A 422 25.65 26.36 33.24
C TYR A 422 24.63 26.32 34.36
N ARG A 423 23.36 26.47 34.00
CA ARG A 423 22.26 26.56 34.94
C ARG A 423 21.09 25.72 34.47
N LEU A 424 20.65 24.82 35.34
CA LEU A 424 19.46 24.00 35.15
C LEU A 424 18.30 24.62 35.94
N LEU A 425 17.16 24.83 35.28
CA LEU A 425 16.00 25.52 35.83
C LEU A 425 14.78 24.59 35.83
N LEU A 426 14.19 24.37 37.00
CA LEU A 426 12.93 23.65 37.16
C LEU A 426 11.81 24.68 37.28
N VAL A 427 10.92 24.65 36.29
CA VAL A 427 9.90 25.67 36.09
C VAL A 427 8.52 25.01 35.94
N GLY A 428 7.50 25.66 36.49
CA GLY A 428 6.12 25.19 36.41
C GLY A 428 5.74 24.32 37.61
N ARG A 429 4.45 24.39 37.97
CA ARG A 429 3.91 23.75 39.16
C ARG A 429 4.13 22.23 39.17
N ARG A 430 3.82 21.53 38.08
CA ARG A 430 3.99 20.07 37.94
C ARG A 430 5.43 19.62 38.24
N ASN A 431 6.41 20.28 37.62
CA ASN A 431 7.83 19.95 37.79
C ASN A 431 8.31 20.22 39.22
N LEU A 432 7.89 21.34 39.82
CA LEU A 432 8.24 21.67 41.21
C LEU A 432 7.57 20.74 42.21
N GLN A 433 6.33 20.32 41.94
CA GLN A 433 5.60 19.38 42.79
C GLN A 433 6.24 17.99 42.73
N ALA A 434 6.50 17.47 41.53
CA ALA A 434 7.21 16.21 41.36
C ALA A 434 8.61 16.26 41.99
N PHE A 435 9.32 17.39 41.89
CA PHE A 435 10.60 17.58 42.59
C PHE A 435 10.43 17.56 44.11
N ALA A 436 9.44 18.25 44.67
CA ALA A 436 9.17 18.28 46.10
C ALA A 436 8.82 16.90 46.67
N GLU A 437 7.98 16.15 45.96
CA GLU A 437 7.49 14.83 46.38
C GLU A 437 8.58 13.75 46.28
N LYS A 438 9.37 13.76 45.19
CA LYS A 438 10.29 12.66 44.88
C LYS A 438 11.72 12.91 45.32
N ILE A 439 12.18 14.16 45.28
CA ILE A 439 13.59 14.50 45.54
C ILE A 439 13.68 15.39 46.78
N GLY A 440 13.12 16.61 46.73
CA GLY A 440 13.10 17.56 47.83
C GLY A 440 14.49 18.09 48.23
N PHE A 441 14.51 18.82 49.34
CA PHE A 441 15.71 19.35 49.98
C PHE A 441 15.89 18.73 51.38
N VAL A 442 17.10 18.78 51.90
CA VAL A 442 17.41 18.39 53.29
C VAL A 442 17.06 19.52 54.24
N SER A 443 17.43 20.76 53.91
CA SER A 443 17.24 21.88 54.83
C SER A 443 15.77 22.31 54.93
N PRO A 444 15.24 22.52 56.15
CA PRO A 444 13.88 23.02 56.35
C PRO A 444 13.64 24.36 55.66
N ALA A 445 14.65 25.23 55.59
CA ALA A 445 14.55 26.52 54.92
C ALA A 445 14.33 26.39 53.40
N LYS A 446 15.05 25.51 52.70
CA LYS A 446 14.85 25.27 51.26
C LYS A 446 13.55 24.53 51.00
N GLN A 447 13.16 23.60 51.88
CA GLN A 447 11.85 22.93 51.81
C GLN A 447 10.70 23.92 51.95
N GLU A 448 10.75 24.82 52.94
CA GLU A 448 9.72 25.82 53.14
C GLU A 448 9.68 26.83 51.98
N ALA A 449 10.84 27.21 51.42
CA ALA A 449 10.90 28.03 50.22
C ALA A 449 10.26 27.33 49.00
N LEU A 450 10.48 26.01 48.84
CA LEU A 450 9.84 25.20 47.80
C LEU A 450 8.33 25.05 48.02
N ALA A 451 7.89 24.85 49.26
CA ALA A 451 6.47 24.82 49.63
C ALA A 451 5.79 26.17 49.39
N GLN A 452 6.46 27.27 49.73
CA GLN A 452 6.01 28.63 49.42
C GLN A 452 5.93 28.85 47.90
N ALA A 453 6.86 28.31 47.12
CA ALA A 453 6.79 28.31 45.66
C ALA A 453 5.51 27.67 45.16
N LEU A 454 5.20 26.46 45.62
CA LEU A 454 4.00 25.72 45.25
C LEU A 454 2.70 26.44 45.66
N ARG A 455 2.67 27.09 46.82
CA ARG A 455 1.53 27.91 47.27
C ARG A 455 1.33 29.18 46.42
N THR A 456 2.41 29.76 45.90
CA THR A 456 2.36 31.01 45.12
C THR A 456 1.86 30.78 43.68
N TYR A 457 1.99 29.57 43.13
CA TYR A 457 1.30 29.19 41.88
C TYR A 457 -0.21 29.06 42.15
N SER A 458 -0.93 30.19 42.17
CA SER A 458 -2.40 30.19 42.14
C SER A 458 -2.89 29.35 40.96
N GLY A 459 -3.99 28.61 41.09
CA GLY A 459 -4.48 27.62 40.10
C GLY A 459 -4.75 28.14 38.67
N ARG A 460 -4.45 29.41 38.38
CA ARG A 460 -4.47 30.05 37.06
C ARG A 460 -3.10 30.14 36.38
N ALA A 461 -1.99 29.99 37.10
CA ALA A 461 -0.63 30.06 36.55
C ALA A 461 -0.24 28.71 35.91
N LEU A 462 -0.78 28.46 34.71
CA LEU A 462 -0.40 27.29 33.90
C LEU A 462 1.01 27.44 33.34
N SER A 463 1.69 26.31 33.13
CA SER A 463 2.86 26.26 32.28
C SER A 463 2.47 26.76 30.89
N ARG A 464 3.00 27.92 30.47
CA ARG A 464 2.81 28.41 29.09
C ARG A 464 3.54 27.53 28.07
N THR A 465 4.35 26.57 28.52
CA THR A 465 5.40 25.94 27.73
C THR A 465 5.36 24.41 27.68
N ASP A 466 4.69 23.72 28.62
CA ASP A 466 4.47 22.26 28.60
C ASP A 466 3.04 21.97 28.10
N PHE A 467 2.93 21.74 26.79
CA PHE A 467 1.67 21.51 26.10
C PHE A 467 1.85 20.62 24.88
N ILE A 468 0.74 20.07 24.40
CA ILE A 468 0.70 19.24 23.21
C ILE A 468 0.42 20.18 22.02
N PRO A 469 1.40 20.44 21.14
CA PRO A 469 1.22 21.33 20.00
C PRO A 469 0.08 20.86 19.09
N PHE A 470 -0.59 21.76 18.40
CA PHE A 470 -1.65 21.48 17.42
C PHE A 470 -2.95 20.84 17.96
N LEU A 471 -2.95 20.25 19.16
CA LEU A 471 -4.10 19.54 19.74
C LEU A 471 -5.32 20.47 19.96
N SER A 472 -5.09 21.69 20.48
CA SER A 472 -6.18 22.63 20.72
C SER A 472 -6.92 23.01 19.43
N ASP A 473 -6.16 23.26 18.37
CA ASP A 473 -6.69 23.73 17.09
C ASP A 473 -7.38 22.57 16.35
N PHE A 474 -6.78 21.38 16.41
CA PHE A 474 -7.38 20.13 15.92
C PHE A 474 -8.76 19.86 16.52
N VAL A 475 -8.88 19.89 17.85
CA VAL A 475 -10.17 19.65 18.53
C VAL A 475 -11.18 20.75 18.23
N ARG A 476 -10.74 22.02 18.17
CA ARG A 476 -11.63 23.18 17.92
C ARG A 476 -12.23 23.17 16.51
N THR A 477 -11.47 22.76 15.50
CA THR A 477 -11.97 22.67 14.11
C THR A 477 -13.12 21.66 13.99
N ARG A 478 -13.03 20.54 14.73
CA ARG A 478 -14.03 19.46 14.75
C ARG A 478 -15.19 19.69 15.73
N ALA A 479 -15.12 20.72 16.57
CA ALA A 479 -16.17 21.03 17.54
C ALA A 479 -17.37 21.80 16.96
N GLY A 480 -18.59 21.41 17.36
CA GLY A 480 -19.82 22.14 17.07
C GLY A 480 -19.93 23.51 17.77
N ARG A 481 -20.84 24.39 17.31
CA ARG A 481 -20.94 25.80 17.74
C ARG A 481 -21.03 26.00 19.27
N GLY A 482 -21.74 25.12 20.00
CA GLY A 482 -21.91 25.22 21.46
C GLY A 482 -20.70 24.74 22.28
N GLU A 483 -19.98 23.72 21.80
CA GLU A 483 -18.79 23.16 22.47
C GLU A 483 -17.56 24.08 22.29
N ARG A 484 -17.52 24.83 21.17
CA ARG A 484 -16.43 25.77 20.85
C ARG A 484 -16.22 26.86 21.90
N GLU A 485 -17.28 27.34 22.58
CA GLU A 485 -17.14 28.37 23.61
C GLU A 485 -16.37 27.86 24.82
N TRP A 486 -16.66 26.63 25.27
CA TRP A 486 -15.93 26.01 26.37
C TRP A 486 -14.47 25.72 25.98
N LEU A 487 -14.25 25.10 24.80
CA LEU A 487 -12.92 24.76 24.28
C LEU A 487 -12.04 25.99 24.02
N SER A 488 -12.64 27.16 23.75
CA SER A 488 -11.91 28.42 23.57
C SER A 488 -11.50 29.04 24.91
N ARG A 489 -12.26 28.79 25.98
CA ARG A 489 -11.99 29.31 27.33
C ARG A 489 -11.08 28.40 28.17
N HIS A 490 -10.81 27.17 27.74
CA HIS A 490 -10.03 26.18 28.50
C HIS A 490 -8.79 25.70 27.73
N ASN A 491 -7.63 25.76 28.37
CA ASN A 491 -6.36 25.24 27.85
C ASN A 491 -6.23 23.73 28.15
N PHE A 492 -7.05 22.91 27.48
CA PHE A 492 -7.10 21.46 27.72
C PHE A 492 -5.95 20.69 27.04
N ASP A 493 -5.21 21.33 26.12
CA ASP A 493 -4.02 20.81 25.44
C ASP A 493 -2.80 20.64 26.37
N ARG A 494 -2.98 20.92 27.67
CA ARG A 494 -2.00 20.71 28.73
C ARG A 494 -2.25 19.33 29.36
N PRO A 495 -1.23 18.48 29.54
CA PRO A 495 -1.39 17.12 30.08
C PRO A 495 -2.23 17.04 31.37
N ASP A 496 -1.98 17.94 32.34
CA ASP A 496 -2.70 17.97 33.62
C ASP A 496 -4.20 18.26 33.47
N ARG A 497 -4.60 18.92 32.38
CA ARG A 497 -6.01 19.27 32.08
C ARG A 497 -6.64 18.39 31.03
N LEU A 498 -5.83 17.72 30.22
CA LEU A 498 -6.33 16.89 29.14
C LEU A 498 -7.15 15.73 29.69
N ALA A 499 -6.65 15.07 30.74
CA ALA A 499 -7.36 13.99 31.42
C ALA A 499 -8.74 14.43 31.95
N GLU A 500 -8.82 15.61 32.59
CA GLU A 500 -10.08 16.19 33.07
C GLU A 500 -11.04 16.56 31.93
N ALA A 501 -10.51 16.92 30.76
CA ALA A 501 -11.28 17.29 29.58
C ALA A 501 -11.80 16.09 28.79
N LEU A 502 -11.23 14.89 28.94
CA LEU A 502 -11.59 13.69 28.16
C LEU A 502 -13.11 13.40 28.10
N PRO A 503 -13.89 13.47 29.20
CA PRO A 503 -15.35 13.19 29.14
C PRO A 503 -16.15 14.22 28.34
N ARG A 504 -15.62 15.44 28.18
CA ARG A 504 -16.22 16.45 27.29
C ARG A 504 -15.73 16.27 25.86
N LEU A 505 -14.44 16.04 25.66
CA LEU A 505 -13.86 15.74 24.35
C LEU A 505 -14.54 14.53 23.70
N SER A 506 -14.99 13.54 24.48
CA SER A 506 -15.69 12.37 23.96
C SER A 506 -17.08 12.65 23.38
N ARG A 507 -17.64 13.84 23.61
CA ARG A 507 -18.90 14.29 23.01
C ARG A 507 -18.71 14.92 21.64
N VAL A 508 -17.46 15.24 21.30
CA VAL A 508 -17.10 16.09 20.16
C VAL A 508 -16.19 15.37 19.17
N MET A 509 -15.31 14.50 19.67
CA MET A 509 -14.33 13.76 18.88
C MET A 509 -14.85 12.36 18.53
N ALA A 510 -14.42 11.83 17.38
CA ALA A 510 -14.67 10.45 17.01
C ALA A 510 -13.95 9.48 17.96
N ALA A 511 -14.43 8.24 18.06
CA ALA A 511 -13.82 7.22 18.93
C ALA A 511 -12.33 6.99 18.62
N ALA A 512 -11.96 6.93 17.34
CA ALA A 512 -10.57 6.77 16.90
C ALA A 512 -9.66 7.93 17.33
N ASP A 513 -10.16 9.17 17.28
CA ASP A 513 -9.40 10.34 17.73
C ASP A 513 -9.20 10.34 19.26
N LEU A 514 -10.18 9.84 20.00
CA LEU A 514 -10.11 9.78 21.45
C LEU A 514 -9.06 8.78 21.95
N ASP A 515 -8.77 7.73 21.20
CA ASP A 515 -7.85 6.68 21.65
C ASP A 515 -6.41 7.21 21.79
N TRP A 516 -5.89 7.90 20.78
CA TRP A 516 -4.56 8.51 20.87
C TRP A 516 -4.56 9.75 21.79
N ILE A 517 -5.67 10.50 21.90
CA ILE A 517 -5.78 11.60 22.87
C ILE A 517 -5.73 11.08 24.32
N ARG A 518 -6.36 9.93 24.60
CA ARG A 518 -6.27 9.25 25.91
C ARG A 518 -4.85 8.82 26.23
N GLU A 519 -4.10 8.34 25.24
CA GLU A 519 -2.68 8.03 25.40
C GLU A 519 -1.89 9.29 25.79
N LEU A 520 -2.08 10.40 25.08
CA LEU A 520 -1.44 11.68 25.41
C LEU A 520 -1.86 12.23 26.79
N ALA A 521 -3.08 11.95 27.24
CA ALA A 521 -3.56 12.34 28.55
C ALA A 521 -2.80 11.67 29.71
N GLN A 522 -2.12 10.53 29.45
CA GLN A 522 -1.22 9.92 30.43
C GLN A 522 0.01 10.80 30.69
N GLY A 523 0.33 11.73 29.78
CA GLY A 523 1.41 12.70 29.95
C GLY A 523 2.81 12.05 29.92
N THR A 524 2.95 10.90 29.26
CA THR A 524 4.21 10.16 29.09
C THR A 524 5.21 10.89 28.18
N TYR A 525 4.72 11.74 27.28
CA TYR A 525 5.55 12.55 26.39
C TYR A 525 5.63 14.02 26.80
N PHE A 526 6.77 14.62 26.50
CA PHE A 526 7.02 16.05 26.48
C PHE A 526 7.40 16.47 25.05
N PHE A 527 6.75 17.52 24.56
CA PHE A 527 6.98 18.04 23.22
C PHE A 527 7.84 19.29 23.30
N ASP A 528 9.02 19.26 22.69
CA ASP A 528 9.91 20.41 22.69
C ASP A 528 10.36 20.81 21.30
N GLN A 529 10.45 22.12 21.09
CA GLN A 529 10.74 22.69 19.79
C GLN A 529 12.25 22.69 19.55
N VAL A 530 12.67 22.29 18.35
CA VAL A 530 14.06 22.36 17.90
C VAL A 530 14.45 23.82 17.69
N ILE A 531 15.58 24.23 18.26
CA ILE A 531 16.14 25.58 18.07
C ILE A 531 17.40 25.58 17.22
N ALA A 532 18.15 24.47 17.18
CA ALA A 532 19.38 24.36 16.41
C ALA A 532 19.62 22.93 15.93
N VAL A 533 20.20 22.80 14.73
CA VAL A 533 20.75 21.57 14.17
C VAL A 533 22.14 21.88 13.65
N GLU A 534 23.15 21.51 14.42
CA GLU A 534 24.55 21.93 14.23
C GLU A 534 25.41 20.78 13.70
N ASP A 535 26.48 21.10 12.97
CA ASP A 535 27.53 20.12 12.68
C ASP A 535 28.27 19.77 13.97
N ALA A 536 28.49 18.48 14.22
CA ALA A 536 29.17 17.99 15.40
C ALA A 536 30.51 17.30 15.08
N GLY A 537 30.97 17.31 13.83
CA GLY A 537 32.19 16.63 13.40
C GLY A 537 32.07 15.11 13.43
N GLU A 538 33.22 14.43 13.40
CA GLU A 538 33.28 12.97 13.32
C GLU A 538 33.41 12.29 14.68
N HIS A 539 32.45 11.43 14.99
CA HIS A 539 32.41 10.64 16.22
C HIS A 539 32.32 9.15 15.91
N THR A 540 32.82 8.30 16.82
CA THR A 540 32.41 6.89 16.83
C THR A 540 30.94 6.81 17.22
N VAL A 541 30.15 6.12 16.42
CA VAL A 541 28.70 6.04 16.57
C VAL A 541 28.23 4.61 16.74
N TYR A 542 27.16 4.43 17.51
CA TYR A 542 26.66 3.13 17.93
C TYR A 542 25.16 3.00 17.64
N SER A 543 24.68 1.76 17.59
CA SER A 543 23.26 1.42 17.41
C SER A 543 22.95 0.12 18.17
N ILE A 544 21.67 -0.14 18.42
CA ILE A 544 21.18 -1.39 19.01
C ILE A 544 20.04 -1.96 18.18
N ARG A 545 19.84 -3.27 18.14
CA ARG A 545 18.64 -3.91 17.57
C ARG A 545 17.64 -4.17 18.66
N VAL A 546 16.44 -3.61 18.54
CA VAL A 546 15.32 -3.85 19.47
C VAL A 546 14.32 -4.79 18.81
N ASP A 547 14.00 -5.89 19.49
CA ASP A 547 13.05 -6.90 19.04
C ASP A 547 11.62 -6.43 19.36
N SER A 548 11.10 -5.52 18.53
CA SER A 548 9.75 -4.97 18.69
C SER A 548 9.18 -4.51 17.36
N ALA A 549 7.85 -4.39 17.23
CA ALA A 549 7.22 -3.99 15.97
C ALA A 549 7.64 -2.60 15.46
N CYS A 550 8.00 -1.69 16.36
CA CYS A 550 8.47 -0.34 16.03
C CYS A 550 9.99 -0.18 16.15
N HIS A 551 10.72 -1.23 16.54
CA HIS A 551 12.18 -1.29 16.66
C HIS A 551 12.84 -0.07 17.33
N SER A 552 12.11 0.59 18.23
CA SER A 552 12.48 1.88 18.81
C SER A 552 13.10 1.74 20.20
N PHE A 553 13.88 2.73 20.61
CA PHE A 553 14.41 2.84 21.96
C PHE A 553 14.49 4.29 22.44
N VAL A 554 14.37 4.51 23.74
CA VAL A 554 14.49 5.81 24.38
C VAL A 554 15.95 6.03 24.80
N ALA A 555 16.53 7.16 24.38
CA ALA A 555 17.87 7.56 24.78
C ALA A 555 18.01 9.08 24.86
N ASN A 556 18.69 9.59 25.90
CA ASN A 556 18.71 11.03 26.27
C ASN A 556 17.32 11.68 26.34
N GLY A 557 16.27 10.88 26.56
CA GLY A 557 14.87 11.29 26.47
C GLY A 557 14.26 11.23 25.07
N PHE A 558 15.03 11.20 23.99
CA PHE A 558 14.50 11.09 22.62
C PHE A 558 14.08 9.66 22.29
N VAL A 559 13.07 9.51 21.43
CA VAL A 559 12.68 8.20 20.86
C VAL A 559 13.41 8.00 19.53
N ASN A 560 14.19 6.91 19.42
CA ASN A 560 15.09 6.56 18.31
C ASN A 560 14.56 5.28 17.57
N HIS A 561 15.03 4.96 16.34
CA HIS A 561 14.56 3.81 15.52
C HIS A 561 15.69 3.07 14.75
N ASN A 562 15.48 1.81 14.34
CA ASN A 562 16.44 0.96 13.60
C ASN A 562 15.87 0.18 12.36
N THR A 563 16.71 -0.12 11.35
CA THR A 563 16.43 -1.00 10.17
C THR A 563 17.65 -1.84 9.73
N GLU A 564 17.41 -3.09 9.29
CA GLU A 564 18.41 -4.08 8.85
C GLU A 564 17.91 -4.91 7.65
N ALA A 565 18.80 -5.49 6.85
CA ALA A 565 18.48 -6.29 5.65
C ALA A 565 19.48 -7.43 5.40
N ARG A 566 18.99 -8.52 4.79
CA ARG A 566 19.80 -9.61 4.21
C ARG A 566 19.19 -10.09 2.89
N LEU A 567 19.88 -10.98 2.18
CA LEU A 567 19.29 -11.62 0.99
C LEU A 567 18.12 -12.52 1.39
N SER A 568 17.04 -12.51 0.61
CA SER A 568 16.00 -13.52 0.76
C SER A 568 16.49 -14.89 0.30
N ARG A 569 15.82 -15.97 0.72
CA ARG A 569 16.23 -17.34 0.35
C ARG A 569 16.25 -17.54 -1.17
N ILE A 570 15.26 -17.02 -1.88
CA ILE A 570 15.18 -17.14 -3.34
C ILE A 570 16.16 -16.21 -4.07
N ALA A 571 16.58 -15.10 -3.46
CA ALA A 571 17.62 -14.25 -4.05
C ALA A 571 18.97 -14.97 -4.14
N GLY A 572 19.25 -15.95 -3.28
CA GLY A 572 20.40 -16.84 -3.43
C GLY A 572 20.38 -17.63 -4.76
N GLU A 573 19.20 -17.96 -5.28
CA GLU A 573 19.05 -18.63 -6.58
C GLU A 573 19.33 -17.69 -7.77
N MET A 574 19.30 -16.37 -7.55
CA MET A 574 19.74 -15.40 -8.56
C MET A 574 21.26 -15.42 -8.76
N LEU A 575 22.01 -15.74 -7.71
CA LEU A 575 23.48 -15.61 -7.63
C LEU A 575 24.20 -16.98 -7.66
N ARG A 576 23.46 -18.09 -7.64
CA ARG A 576 24.05 -19.44 -7.62
C ARG A 576 24.96 -19.66 -8.82
N ASP A 577 26.12 -20.27 -8.55
CA ASP A 577 27.18 -20.60 -9.52
C ASP A 577 27.89 -19.39 -10.17
N ILE A 578 27.71 -18.16 -9.65
CA ILE A 578 28.35 -16.95 -10.23
C ILE A 578 29.89 -17.02 -10.27
N ASP A 579 30.52 -17.75 -9.35
CA ASP A 579 31.97 -17.94 -9.28
C ASP A 579 32.53 -18.95 -10.30
N LYS A 580 31.67 -19.57 -11.12
CA LYS A 580 32.04 -20.62 -12.11
C LYS A 580 32.11 -20.09 -13.55
N ASP A 581 32.47 -18.81 -13.71
CA ASP A 581 32.57 -18.15 -15.02
C ASP A 581 31.27 -18.23 -15.85
N THR A 582 30.12 -18.20 -15.17
CA THR A 582 28.81 -18.37 -15.79
C THR A 582 28.30 -17.11 -16.48
N VAL A 583 28.88 -15.95 -16.17
CA VAL A 583 28.46 -14.63 -16.68
C VAL A 583 29.68 -13.76 -16.90
N ASP A 584 29.57 -12.79 -17.81
CA ASP A 584 30.64 -11.84 -18.08
C ASP A 584 30.75 -10.80 -16.97
N PHE A 585 31.98 -10.38 -16.68
CA PHE A 585 32.31 -9.33 -15.72
C PHE A 585 32.97 -8.14 -16.42
N VAL A 586 32.56 -6.94 -16.06
CA VAL A 586 33.16 -5.68 -16.51
C VAL A 586 33.83 -4.98 -15.34
N ASP A 587 34.79 -4.11 -15.62
CA ASP A 587 35.41 -3.29 -14.59
C ASP A 587 34.38 -2.32 -13.99
N ASN A 588 34.49 -2.07 -12.70
CA ASN A 588 33.66 -1.10 -12.00
C ASN A 588 34.02 0.35 -12.41
N TYR A 589 33.35 1.34 -11.83
CA TYR A 589 33.49 2.73 -12.27
C TYR A 589 34.90 3.34 -12.08
N ASP A 590 35.75 2.75 -11.22
CA ASP A 590 37.13 3.19 -10.96
C ASP A 590 38.20 2.16 -11.38
N ASN A 591 37.80 1.08 -12.07
CA ASN A 591 38.63 -0.04 -12.49
C ASN A 591 39.42 -0.75 -11.37
N SER A 592 38.97 -0.65 -10.12
CA SER A 592 39.59 -1.37 -8.99
C SER A 592 38.98 -2.75 -8.74
N LEU A 593 37.71 -2.93 -9.09
CA LEU A 593 36.95 -4.15 -8.89
C LEU A 593 36.20 -4.52 -10.17
N ARG A 594 35.62 -5.73 -10.20
CA ARG A 594 34.79 -6.20 -11.33
C ARG A 594 33.36 -6.40 -10.88
N GLU A 595 32.41 -6.09 -11.75
CA GLU A 595 30.98 -6.31 -11.53
C GLU A 595 30.35 -7.16 -12.64
N PRO A 596 29.35 -8.00 -12.33
CA PRO A 596 28.71 -8.85 -13.32
C PRO A 596 27.80 -8.03 -14.25
N VAL A 597 27.86 -8.32 -15.55
CA VAL A 597 26.97 -7.70 -16.56
C VAL A 597 25.52 -8.14 -16.34
N VAL A 598 25.32 -9.42 -16.03
CA VAL A 598 24.03 -10.06 -15.69
C VAL A 598 24.24 -11.12 -14.61
N LEU A 599 23.17 -11.53 -13.93
CA LEU A 599 23.22 -12.64 -12.98
C LEU A 599 22.86 -13.98 -13.63
N PRO A 600 23.35 -15.13 -13.10
CA PRO A 600 22.96 -16.46 -13.57
C PRO A 600 21.44 -16.71 -13.54
N SER A 601 20.72 -16.20 -12.52
CA SER A 601 19.26 -16.14 -12.46
C SER A 601 18.54 -17.47 -12.75
N ARG A 602 18.52 -18.41 -11.80
CA ARG A 602 17.86 -19.73 -11.96
C ARG A 602 16.32 -19.69 -12.04
N PHE A 603 15.70 -18.51 -12.01
CA PHE A 603 14.27 -18.35 -12.28
C PHE A 603 13.99 -17.06 -13.10
N PRO A 604 12.90 -17.02 -13.89
CA PRO A 604 12.59 -15.92 -14.81
C PRO A 604 12.08 -14.65 -14.11
N ASN A 605 12.96 -13.98 -13.37
CA ASN A 605 12.64 -12.84 -12.51
C ASN A 605 11.96 -11.66 -13.23
N LEU A 606 12.28 -11.40 -14.51
CA LEU A 606 11.66 -10.33 -15.30
C LEU A 606 10.13 -10.42 -15.31
N LEU A 607 9.59 -11.62 -15.53
CA LEU A 607 8.14 -11.86 -15.56
C LEU A 607 7.59 -12.05 -14.14
N VAL A 608 8.30 -12.78 -13.28
CA VAL A 608 7.84 -13.10 -11.93
C VAL A 608 7.62 -11.83 -11.10
N ASN A 609 8.62 -10.95 -11.03
CA ASN A 609 8.55 -9.73 -10.24
C ASN A 609 8.09 -8.50 -11.03
N GLY A 610 8.20 -8.54 -12.36
CA GLY A 610 7.93 -7.38 -13.18
C GLY A 610 9.00 -6.28 -13.03
N SER A 611 8.79 -5.15 -13.68
CA SER A 611 9.68 -4.00 -13.60
C SER A 611 8.98 -2.74 -14.07
N SER A 612 9.11 -1.67 -13.29
CA SER A 612 8.60 -0.34 -13.63
C SER A 612 9.74 0.67 -13.68
N GLY A 613 9.80 1.52 -14.70
CA GLY A 613 10.88 2.49 -14.84
C GLY A 613 10.63 3.52 -15.94
N ILE A 614 11.01 4.77 -15.67
CA ILE A 614 10.97 5.85 -16.66
C ILE A 614 12.40 6.17 -17.06
N ALA A 615 12.64 6.19 -18.37
CA ALA A 615 13.90 6.50 -19.01
C ALA A 615 13.74 7.77 -19.87
N VAL A 616 14.83 8.27 -20.47
CA VAL A 616 14.75 9.45 -21.35
C VAL A 616 13.98 9.09 -22.63
N GLY A 617 12.72 9.51 -22.72
CA GLY A 617 11.84 9.25 -23.88
C GLY A 617 11.26 7.85 -23.98
N MET A 618 11.45 6.99 -22.96
CA MET A 618 10.89 5.63 -22.91
C MET A 618 10.42 5.30 -21.50
N ALA A 619 9.49 4.35 -21.36
CA ALA A 619 9.07 3.83 -20.07
C ALA A 619 8.88 2.31 -20.17
N THR A 620 9.23 1.57 -19.13
CA THR A 620 8.88 0.14 -18.99
C THR A 620 7.88 -0.01 -17.86
N ASN A 621 6.89 -0.89 -18.06
CA ASN A 621 5.97 -1.29 -17.03
C ASN A 621 5.50 -2.72 -17.28
N ILE A 622 6.24 -3.68 -16.71
CA ILE A 622 6.00 -5.12 -16.83
C ILE A 622 5.28 -5.56 -15.56
N PRO A 623 4.08 -6.15 -15.65
CA PRO A 623 3.38 -6.63 -14.47
C PRO A 623 4.02 -7.92 -13.93
N PRO A 624 3.91 -8.19 -12.61
CA PRO A 624 4.35 -9.44 -12.00
C PRO A 624 3.47 -10.63 -12.40
N HIS A 625 4.03 -11.84 -12.30
CA HIS A 625 3.37 -13.10 -12.66
C HIS A 625 3.65 -14.19 -11.62
N ASN A 626 2.80 -15.21 -11.60
CA ASN A 626 2.96 -16.35 -10.72
C ASN A 626 4.19 -17.19 -11.14
N LEU A 627 5.08 -17.50 -10.19
CA LEU A 627 6.31 -18.25 -10.44
C LEU A 627 6.04 -19.64 -11.04
N GLY A 628 5.07 -20.38 -10.50
CA GLY A 628 4.74 -21.73 -10.94
C GLY A 628 4.25 -21.76 -12.39
N GLU A 629 3.39 -20.81 -12.76
CA GLU A 629 2.86 -20.71 -14.13
C GLU A 629 3.90 -20.33 -15.17
N VAL A 630 4.81 -19.40 -14.82
CA VAL A 630 5.90 -19.01 -15.73
C VAL A 630 6.84 -20.20 -15.94
N ILE A 631 7.12 -21.01 -14.91
CA ILE A 631 7.91 -22.24 -15.03
C ILE A 631 7.18 -23.28 -15.91
N ASP A 632 5.87 -23.44 -15.75
CA ASP A 632 5.09 -24.35 -16.60
C ASP A 632 5.10 -23.94 -18.07
N ALA A 633 5.06 -22.63 -18.35
CA ALA A 633 5.24 -22.10 -19.70
C ALA A 633 6.65 -22.37 -20.27
N LEU A 634 7.70 -22.29 -19.44
CA LEU A 634 9.05 -22.68 -19.85
C LEU A 634 9.13 -24.18 -20.17
N PHE A 635 8.51 -25.04 -19.38
CA PHE A 635 8.44 -26.48 -19.68
C PHE A 635 7.73 -26.73 -21.02
N ALA A 636 6.60 -26.07 -21.26
CA ALA A 636 5.88 -26.16 -22.51
C ALA A 636 6.72 -25.66 -23.71
N MET A 637 7.53 -24.61 -23.53
CA MET A 637 8.43 -24.09 -24.56
C MET A 637 9.62 -25.01 -24.83
N ILE A 638 10.16 -25.68 -23.81
CA ILE A 638 11.20 -26.71 -23.96
C ILE A 638 10.65 -27.89 -24.77
N ASP A 639 9.43 -28.35 -24.45
CA ASP A 639 8.78 -29.47 -25.14
C ASP A 639 8.36 -29.08 -26.58
N ARG A 640 7.94 -27.83 -26.79
CA ARG A 640 7.51 -27.28 -28.09
C ARG A 640 8.14 -25.91 -28.34
N PRO A 641 9.35 -25.84 -28.94
CA PRO A 641 10.05 -24.58 -29.19
C PRO A 641 9.30 -23.57 -30.08
N GLN A 642 8.33 -24.04 -30.86
CA GLN A 642 7.51 -23.20 -31.74
C GLN A 642 6.19 -22.71 -31.10
N ILE A 643 5.97 -22.95 -29.81
CA ILE A 643 4.74 -22.52 -29.09
C ILE A 643 4.52 -21.00 -29.15
N THR A 644 3.34 -20.58 -29.61
CA THR A 644 2.98 -19.17 -29.77
C THR A 644 2.65 -18.48 -28.45
N SER A 645 2.68 -17.14 -28.40
CA SER A 645 2.27 -16.38 -27.21
C SER A 645 0.83 -16.70 -26.77
N GLU A 646 -0.07 -17.00 -27.70
CA GLU A 646 -1.46 -17.38 -27.39
C GLU A 646 -1.55 -18.77 -26.76
N GLU A 647 -0.81 -19.75 -27.27
CA GLU A 647 -0.76 -21.09 -26.68
C GLU A 647 -0.10 -21.08 -25.29
N LEU A 648 0.89 -20.20 -25.06
CA LEU A 648 1.51 -20.00 -23.76
C LEU A 648 0.53 -19.47 -22.69
N MET A 649 -0.56 -18.81 -23.09
CA MET A 649 -1.60 -18.33 -22.17
C MET A 649 -2.40 -19.46 -21.51
N ALA A 650 -2.34 -20.69 -22.05
CA ALA A 650 -2.90 -21.86 -21.36
C ALA A 650 -2.15 -22.17 -20.05
N TYR A 651 -0.89 -21.76 -19.96
CA TYR A 651 -0.03 -21.95 -18.78
C TYR A 651 0.08 -20.67 -17.96
N VAL A 652 0.34 -19.52 -18.59
CA VAL A 652 0.36 -18.20 -17.95
C VAL A 652 -1.00 -17.53 -18.14
N LYS A 653 -1.87 -17.67 -17.14
CA LYS A 653 -3.28 -17.21 -17.24
C LYS A 653 -3.39 -15.69 -17.38
N GLY A 654 -2.42 -14.97 -16.81
CA GLY A 654 -2.38 -13.52 -16.74
C GLY A 654 -1.46 -13.05 -15.60
N PRO A 655 -1.32 -11.74 -15.40
CA PRO A 655 -0.55 -11.20 -14.27
C PRO A 655 -1.06 -11.66 -12.91
N ASP A 656 -0.15 -11.69 -11.94
CA ASP A 656 -0.42 -12.03 -10.54
C ASP A 656 0.25 -10.99 -9.65
N PHE A 657 -0.55 -10.03 -9.16
CA PHE A 657 -0.09 -8.91 -8.36
C PHE A 657 0.06 -9.31 -6.89
N PRO A 658 1.08 -8.76 -6.18
CA PRO A 658 1.31 -9.09 -4.77
C PRO A 658 0.13 -8.77 -3.86
N THR A 659 -0.67 -7.74 -4.18
CA THR A 659 -1.84 -7.30 -3.42
C THR A 659 -3.12 -8.07 -3.74
N GLY A 660 -3.09 -9.01 -4.70
CA GLY A 660 -4.28 -9.74 -5.15
C GLY A 660 -5.13 -8.92 -6.13
N ALA A 661 -6.33 -8.54 -5.70
CA ALA A 661 -7.34 -7.83 -6.48
C ALA A 661 -7.93 -8.65 -7.65
N LEU A 662 -8.81 -8.01 -8.42
CA LEU A 662 -9.48 -8.58 -9.59
C LEU A 662 -8.94 -7.95 -10.87
N ILE A 663 -8.61 -8.77 -11.86
CA ILE A 663 -8.39 -8.32 -13.24
C ILE A 663 -9.71 -8.46 -14.00
N LEU A 664 -10.11 -7.42 -14.72
CA LEU A 664 -11.30 -7.42 -15.55
C LEU A 664 -10.93 -7.68 -17.01
N GLY A 665 -11.50 -8.75 -17.59
CA GLY A 665 -11.33 -9.11 -18.99
C GLY A 665 -9.99 -9.77 -19.32
N ARG A 666 -10.00 -10.62 -20.35
CA ARG A 666 -8.81 -11.34 -20.85
C ARG A 666 -8.25 -10.78 -22.15
N ASP A 667 -9.03 -9.98 -22.89
CA ASP A 667 -8.63 -9.49 -24.21
C ASP A 667 -7.43 -8.53 -24.12
N GLU A 668 -7.42 -7.64 -23.13
CA GLU A 668 -6.28 -6.75 -22.90
C GLU A 668 -5.02 -7.49 -22.43
N ILE A 669 -5.18 -8.62 -21.73
CA ILE A 669 -4.07 -9.52 -21.38
C ILE A 669 -3.50 -10.15 -22.66
N ARG A 670 -4.37 -10.69 -23.53
CA ARG A 670 -3.97 -11.29 -24.81
C ARG A 670 -3.21 -10.28 -25.67
N LYS A 671 -3.72 -9.06 -25.78
CA LYS A 671 -3.08 -7.96 -26.53
C LYS A 671 -1.72 -7.59 -25.95
N ALA A 672 -1.62 -7.48 -24.62
CA ALA A 672 -0.36 -7.21 -23.94
C ALA A 672 0.68 -8.31 -24.22
N TYR A 673 0.30 -9.58 -24.16
CA TYR A 673 1.22 -10.71 -24.35
C TYR A 673 1.60 -10.99 -25.80
N THR A 674 0.78 -10.60 -26.77
CA THR A 674 1.08 -10.75 -28.20
C THR A 674 1.89 -9.58 -28.76
N THR A 675 1.62 -8.35 -28.31
CA THR A 675 2.26 -7.13 -28.86
C THR A 675 3.32 -6.51 -27.95
N GLY A 676 3.37 -6.90 -26.67
CA GLY A 676 4.19 -6.24 -25.64
C GLY A 676 3.59 -4.95 -25.10
N ARG A 677 2.40 -4.54 -25.54
CA ARG A 677 1.69 -3.33 -25.08
C ARG A 677 0.21 -3.60 -24.84
N GLY A 678 -0.32 -3.09 -23.76
CA GLY A 678 -1.74 -3.26 -23.42
C GLY A 678 -2.14 -2.48 -22.18
N SER A 679 -3.39 -2.63 -21.76
CA SER A 679 -3.94 -1.87 -20.64
C SER A 679 -4.82 -2.77 -19.79
N ILE A 680 -4.34 -3.18 -18.61
CA ILE A 680 -5.05 -4.13 -17.76
C ILE A 680 -5.83 -3.38 -16.69
N THR A 681 -7.14 -3.58 -16.61
CA THR A 681 -7.97 -2.97 -15.58
C THR A 681 -7.97 -3.81 -14.31
N LEU A 682 -7.59 -3.18 -13.20
CA LEU A 682 -7.57 -3.75 -11.86
C LEU A 682 -8.72 -3.19 -11.04
N ARG A 683 -9.42 -4.06 -10.32
CA ARG A 683 -10.53 -3.70 -9.43
C ARG A 683 -10.32 -4.30 -8.04
N ALA A 684 -10.58 -3.50 -7.02
CA ALA A 684 -10.55 -3.92 -5.62
C ALA A 684 -11.53 -5.06 -5.37
N ARG A 685 -11.20 -5.93 -4.40
CA ARG A 685 -12.15 -6.95 -3.94
C ARG A 685 -13.02 -6.36 -2.84
N ALA A 686 -14.32 -6.22 -3.12
CA ALA A 686 -15.30 -5.79 -2.14
C ALA A 686 -16.50 -6.75 -2.08
N HIS A 687 -17.10 -6.89 -0.91
CA HIS A 687 -18.33 -7.64 -0.69
C HIS A 687 -19.31 -6.81 0.16
N ILE A 688 -20.60 -7.05 -0.01
CA ILE A 688 -21.66 -6.36 0.72
C ILE A 688 -22.17 -7.29 1.82
N GLU A 689 -22.23 -6.81 3.05
CA GLU A 689 -22.85 -7.52 4.16
C GLU A 689 -24.04 -6.74 4.69
N VAL A 690 -25.03 -7.48 5.22
CA VAL A 690 -26.22 -6.90 5.85
C VAL A 690 -26.19 -7.28 7.33
N ASP A 691 -26.16 -6.28 8.21
CA ASP A 691 -26.21 -6.47 9.66
C ASP A 691 -27.63 -6.87 10.11
N ARG A 692 -27.78 -7.45 11.31
CA ARG A 692 -29.05 -7.89 11.95
C ARG A 692 -30.12 -6.80 12.10
N ARG A 693 -29.80 -5.55 11.76
CA ARG A 693 -30.68 -4.36 11.83
C ARG A 693 -31.04 -3.79 10.44
N ASP A 694 -30.92 -4.61 9.38
CA ASP A 694 -31.11 -4.25 7.96
C ASP A 694 -30.29 -3.03 7.52
N ARG A 695 -29.04 -2.95 7.98
CA ARG A 695 -28.08 -1.95 7.50
C ARG A 695 -27.05 -2.63 6.61
N SER A 696 -26.92 -2.12 5.39
CA SER A 696 -25.94 -2.62 4.43
C SER A 696 -24.57 -1.98 4.70
N ARG A 697 -23.51 -2.77 4.62
CA ARG A 697 -22.12 -2.31 4.67
C ARG A 697 -21.33 -2.87 3.48
N ILE A 698 -20.48 -2.04 2.88
CA ILE A 698 -19.53 -2.45 1.86
C ILE A 698 -18.19 -2.69 2.54
N LEU A 699 -17.63 -3.88 2.36
CA LEU A 699 -16.34 -4.28 2.93
C LEU A 699 -15.33 -4.50 1.82
N ILE A 700 -14.25 -3.73 1.84
CA ILE A 700 -13.15 -3.81 0.90
C ILE A 700 -12.02 -4.59 1.56
N THR A 701 -11.56 -5.65 0.90
CA THR A 701 -10.61 -6.64 1.44
C THR A 701 -9.28 -6.70 0.70
N GLU A 702 -9.25 -6.25 -0.56
CA GLU A 702 -8.02 -6.19 -1.37
C GLU A 702 -8.03 -4.92 -2.21
N LEU A 703 -6.90 -4.22 -2.30
CA LEU A 703 -6.74 -3.03 -3.14
C LEU A 703 -5.99 -3.35 -4.44
N PRO A 704 -6.25 -2.58 -5.52
CA PRO A 704 -5.43 -2.64 -6.73
C PRO A 704 -3.96 -2.34 -6.44
N TYR A 705 -3.09 -2.84 -7.31
CA TYR A 705 -1.64 -2.71 -7.17
C TYR A 705 -1.19 -1.25 -7.13
N MET A 706 -0.24 -0.93 -6.22
CA MET A 706 0.30 0.41 -5.97
C MET A 706 -0.74 1.49 -5.57
N VAL A 707 -1.90 1.10 -5.02
CA VAL A 707 -2.88 2.04 -4.46
C VAL A 707 -2.61 2.24 -2.97
N ASN A 708 -2.43 3.50 -2.57
CA ASN A 708 -2.26 3.87 -1.16
C ASN A 708 -3.62 3.93 -0.44
N LYS A 709 -3.73 3.20 0.67
CA LYS A 709 -4.97 3.08 1.46
C LYS A 709 -5.44 4.42 2.03
N ALA A 710 -4.54 5.18 2.67
CA ALA A 710 -4.88 6.46 3.31
C ALA A 710 -5.38 7.49 2.29
N LYS A 711 -4.72 7.59 1.13
CA LYS A 711 -5.15 8.47 0.01
C LYS A 711 -6.49 8.06 -0.56
N LEU A 712 -6.77 6.76 -0.64
CA LEU A 712 -8.07 6.26 -1.08
C LEU A 712 -9.19 6.68 -0.11
N ILE A 713 -8.99 6.46 1.20
CA ILE A 713 -9.95 6.85 2.24
C ILE A 713 -10.21 8.36 2.20
N ALA A 714 -9.15 9.17 2.09
CA ALA A 714 -9.26 10.62 1.95
C ALA A 714 -10.06 11.03 0.71
N ARG A 715 -9.84 10.36 -0.42
CA ARG A 715 -10.57 10.61 -1.67
C ARG A 715 -12.06 10.24 -1.55
N ILE A 716 -12.39 9.13 -0.89
CA ILE A 716 -13.79 8.77 -0.64
C ILE A 716 -14.46 9.84 0.23
N ALA A 717 -13.80 10.27 1.31
CA ALA A 717 -14.33 11.31 2.21
C ALA A 717 -14.50 12.67 1.52
N GLU A 718 -13.63 13.01 0.56
CA GLU A 718 -13.79 14.19 -0.31
C GLU A 718 -15.03 14.07 -1.21
N LEU A 719 -15.21 12.94 -1.91
CA LEU A 719 -16.35 12.73 -2.81
C LEU A 719 -17.71 12.75 -2.07
N VAL A 720 -17.75 12.27 -0.84
CA VAL A 720 -18.93 12.36 0.03
C VAL A 720 -19.21 13.81 0.43
N ARG A 721 -18.17 14.59 0.79
CA ARG A 721 -18.30 16.01 1.14
C ARG A 721 -18.73 16.88 -0.05
N GLU A 722 -18.30 16.53 -1.26
CA GLU A 722 -18.68 17.21 -2.50
C GLU A 722 -20.07 16.81 -3.01
N HIS A 723 -20.81 15.95 -2.30
CA HIS A 723 -22.09 15.38 -2.73
C HIS A 723 -22.04 14.64 -4.08
N LYS A 724 -20.86 14.15 -4.49
CA LYS A 724 -20.71 13.33 -5.70
C LYS A 724 -21.12 11.87 -5.47
N ILE A 725 -20.96 11.39 -4.24
CA ILE A 725 -21.43 10.06 -3.81
C ILE A 725 -22.31 10.27 -2.58
N GLU A 726 -23.61 10.03 -2.75
CA GLU A 726 -24.58 10.11 -1.67
C GLU A 726 -24.91 8.72 -1.10
N GLY A 727 -25.36 8.69 0.16
CA GLY A 727 -25.81 7.47 0.83
C GLY A 727 -24.75 6.74 1.65
N ILE A 728 -23.50 7.24 1.71
CA ILE A 728 -22.50 6.77 2.67
C ILE A 728 -22.74 7.47 4.01
N THR A 729 -22.93 6.70 5.09
CA THR A 729 -23.15 7.23 6.45
C THR A 729 -21.88 7.26 7.27
N ASP A 730 -20.99 6.28 7.09
CA ASP A 730 -19.73 6.18 7.83
C ASP A 730 -18.66 5.46 6.99
N LEU A 731 -17.39 5.75 7.28
CA LEU A 731 -16.21 5.16 6.63
C LEU A 731 -15.18 4.84 7.71
N ARG A 732 -14.86 3.56 7.89
CA ARG A 732 -13.93 3.07 8.92
C ARG A 732 -12.84 2.21 8.31
N ASP A 733 -11.63 2.36 8.81
CA ASP A 733 -10.55 1.41 8.57
C ASP A 733 -10.49 0.43 9.74
N GLU A 734 -10.84 -0.82 9.47
CA GLU A 734 -10.80 -1.95 10.40
C GLU A 734 -9.60 -2.88 10.10
N SER A 735 -8.63 -2.41 9.33
CA SER A 735 -7.46 -3.20 8.97
C SER A 735 -6.61 -3.53 10.19
N ASP A 736 -6.16 -4.78 10.28
CA ASP A 736 -5.32 -5.28 11.36
C ASP A 736 -4.11 -6.06 10.81
N ARG A 737 -3.40 -6.80 11.67
CA ARG A 737 -2.26 -7.65 11.26
C ARG A 737 -2.67 -8.87 10.42
N THR A 738 -3.96 -9.20 10.36
CA THR A 738 -4.51 -10.37 9.67
C THR A 738 -5.02 -10.04 8.26
N GLY A 739 -5.28 -8.77 7.96
CA GLY A 739 -5.59 -8.34 6.61
C GLY A 739 -6.14 -6.92 6.50
N LEU A 740 -6.22 -6.45 5.26
CA LEU A 740 -6.86 -5.19 4.92
C LEU A 740 -8.39 -5.32 5.08
N ARG A 741 -9.01 -4.34 5.75
CA ARG A 741 -10.47 -4.29 5.90
C ARG A 741 -10.96 -2.84 6.00
N ILE A 742 -11.54 -2.32 4.92
CA ILE A 742 -12.17 -0.99 4.92
C ILE A 742 -13.68 -1.17 4.90
N ALA A 743 -14.37 -0.62 5.89
CA ALA A 743 -15.82 -0.72 6.04
C ALA A 743 -16.50 0.62 5.70
N ILE A 744 -17.48 0.56 4.79
CA ILE A 744 -18.30 1.70 4.39
C ILE A 744 -19.74 1.40 4.78
N GLU A 745 -20.28 2.13 5.75
CA GLU A 745 -21.68 2.00 6.15
C GLU A 745 -22.58 2.77 5.18
N VAL A 746 -23.68 2.14 4.76
CA VAL A 746 -24.63 2.69 3.79
C VAL A 746 -25.96 3.02 4.47
N ARG A 747 -26.58 4.13 4.06
CA ARG A 747 -27.89 4.59 4.53
C ARG A 747 -29.00 3.61 4.11
N ARG A 748 -30.04 3.47 4.92
CA ARG A 748 -31.11 2.45 4.72
C ARG A 748 -31.89 2.57 3.41
N ASP A 749 -32.05 3.78 2.91
CA ASP A 749 -32.74 4.11 1.64
C ASP A 749 -31.81 4.02 0.42
N ALA A 750 -30.51 3.78 0.61
CA ALA A 750 -29.51 3.78 -0.45
C ALA A 750 -29.03 2.36 -0.79
N SER A 751 -28.87 2.08 -2.08
CA SER A 751 -28.35 0.78 -2.53
C SER A 751 -26.84 0.71 -2.40
N ALA A 752 -26.34 -0.19 -1.55
CA ALA A 752 -24.91 -0.45 -1.39
C ALA A 752 -24.23 -0.84 -2.70
N ARG A 753 -24.95 -1.51 -3.60
CA ARG A 753 -24.41 -1.91 -4.91
C ARG A 753 -24.22 -0.73 -5.86
N VAL A 754 -25.16 0.22 -5.86
CA VAL A 754 -25.03 1.47 -6.63
C VAL A 754 -23.86 2.30 -6.12
N ILE A 755 -23.73 2.45 -4.81
CA ILE A 755 -22.61 3.17 -4.19
C ILE A 755 -21.27 2.49 -4.52
N LEU A 756 -21.19 1.17 -4.43
CA LEU A 756 -19.97 0.44 -4.79
C LEU A 756 -19.56 0.67 -6.25
N ASN A 757 -20.52 0.71 -7.17
CA ASN A 757 -20.26 1.03 -8.58
C ASN A 757 -19.78 2.48 -8.78
N LEU A 758 -20.37 3.44 -8.06
CA LEU A 758 -19.89 4.83 -8.06
C LEU A 758 -18.47 4.95 -7.49
N LEU A 759 -18.18 4.20 -6.43
CA LEU A 759 -16.84 4.12 -5.85
C LEU A 759 -15.83 3.55 -6.86
N TYR A 760 -16.14 2.48 -7.58
CA TYR A 760 -15.26 1.99 -8.65
C TYR A 760 -15.04 3.04 -9.75
N LYS A 761 -16.06 3.83 -10.09
CA LYS A 761 -15.96 4.85 -11.16
C LYS A 761 -15.14 6.08 -10.76
N HIS A 762 -15.24 6.51 -9.51
CA HIS A 762 -14.71 7.80 -9.06
C HIS A 762 -13.48 7.71 -8.15
N THR A 763 -13.08 6.50 -7.76
CA THR A 763 -11.95 6.29 -6.84
C THR A 763 -10.92 5.30 -7.42
N PRO A 764 -9.69 5.28 -6.87
CA PRO A 764 -8.69 4.26 -7.19
C PRO A 764 -9.04 2.81 -6.79
N LEU A 765 -10.28 2.52 -6.39
CA LEU A 765 -10.76 1.13 -6.25
C LEU A 765 -10.84 0.42 -7.59
N GLN A 766 -10.90 1.16 -8.70
CA GLN A 766 -10.64 0.62 -10.02
C GLN A 766 -9.59 1.48 -10.70
N THR A 767 -8.50 0.86 -11.14
CA THR A 767 -7.39 1.54 -11.81
C THR A 767 -6.96 0.77 -13.04
N THR A 768 -6.25 1.45 -13.93
CA THR A 768 -5.70 0.85 -15.13
C THR A 768 -4.18 0.73 -14.97
N PHE A 769 -3.66 -0.48 -15.16
CA PHE A 769 -2.23 -0.76 -15.22
C PHE A 769 -1.77 -0.77 -16.69
N PRO A 770 -1.01 0.25 -17.14
CA PRO A 770 -0.50 0.29 -18.50
C PRO A 770 0.65 -0.70 -18.66
N VAL A 771 0.50 -1.70 -19.52
CA VAL A 771 1.54 -2.69 -19.80
C VAL A 771 2.42 -2.20 -20.94
N HIS A 772 3.73 -2.15 -20.69
CA HIS A 772 4.75 -1.98 -21.72
C HIS A 772 5.96 -2.85 -21.39
N MET A 773 6.06 -3.97 -22.10
CA MET A 773 7.12 -4.96 -21.94
C MET A 773 8.39 -4.52 -22.67
N LEU A 774 9.12 -3.58 -22.09
CA LEU A 774 10.36 -3.02 -22.65
C LEU A 774 11.56 -3.42 -21.79
N ALA A 775 12.49 -4.18 -22.36
CA ALA A 775 13.72 -4.59 -21.68
C ALA A 775 14.94 -4.47 -22.61
N LEU A 776 16.14 -4.59 -22.05
CA LEU A 776 17.36 -4.65 -22.84
C LEU A 776 17.58 -6.07 -23.37
N VAL A 777 17.77 -6.18 -24.69
CA VAL A 777 18.25 -7.38 -25.38
C VAL A 777 19.56 -7.00 -26.05
N ASP A 778 20.66 -7.66 -25.68
CA ASP A 778 22.01 -7.36 -26.17
C ASP A 778 22.38 -5.86 -26.07
N GLY A 779 22.04 -5.25 -24.92
CA GLY A 779 22.30 -3.85 -24.63
C GLY A 779 21.40 -2.84 -25.37
N ARG A 780 20.37 -3.30 -26.09
CA ARG A 780 19.45 -2.44 -26.84
C ARG A 780 18.01 -2.56 -26.31
N PRO A 781 17.29 -1.44 -26.09
CA PRO A 781 15.87 -1.48 -25.71
C PRO A 781 15.03 -2.15 -26.80
N ARG A 782 14.28 -3.18 -26.44
CA ARG A 782 13.32 -3.85 -27.33
C ARG A 782 12.00 -4.11 -26.61
N THR A 783 10.90 -3.90 -27.33
CA THR A 783 9.58 -4.33 -26.87
C THR A 783 9.47 -5.84 -27.10
N LEU A 784 9.12 -6.57 -26.05
CA LEU A 784 9.04 -8.03 -26.04
C LEU A 784 7.59 -8.46 -25.90
N ASN A 785 7.22 -9.53 -26.59
CA ASN A 785 5.99 -10.26 -26.30
C ASN A 785 6.27 -11.34 -25.22
N LEU A 786 5.25 -12.07 -24.76
CA LEU A 786 5.41 -13.10 -23.70
C LEU A 786 6.40 -14.19 -24.12
N ARG A 787 6.29 -14.67 -25.37
CA ARG A 787 7.19 -15.69 -25.91
C ARG A 787 8.63 -15.18 -25.95
N ASP A 788 8.89 -13.97 -26.43
CA ASP A 788 10.23 -13.41 -26.56
C ASP A 788 10.91 -13.29 -25.19
N ALA A 789 10.18 -12.86 -24.17
CA ALA A 789 10.69 -12.77 -22.80
C ALA A 789 11.12 -14.16 -22.26
N LEU A 790 10.27 -15.18 -22.44
CA LEU A 790 10.56 -16.56 -22.02
C LEU A 790 11.68 -17.19 -22.84
N TRP A 791 11.69 -16.95 -24.15
CA TRP A 791 12.74 -17.33 -25.07
C TRP A 791 14.05 -16.83 -24.48
N HIS A 792 14.29 -15.51 -24.47
CA HIS A 792 15.58 -14.92 -24.12
C HIS A 792 16.09 -15.38 -22.76
N TYR A 793 15.20 -15.56 -21.78
CA TYR A 793 15.55 -16.18 -20.50
C TYR A 793 16.07 -17.63 -20.65
N LEU A 794 15.39 -18.47 -21.43
CA LEU A 794 15.78 -19.85 -21.66
C LEU A 794 17.14 -19.98 -22.37
N GLN A 795 17.48 -19.06 -23.28
CA GLN A 795 18.82 -19.02 -23.88
C GLN A 795 19.90 -18.59 -22.92
N HIS A 796 19.61 -17.63 -22.06
CA HIS A 796 20.51 -17.26 -20.99
C HIS A 796 20.80 -18.46 -20.09
N GLN A 797 19.77 -19.21 -19.67
CA GLN A 797 19.98 -20.44 -18.90
C GLN A 797 20.82 -21.47 -19.65
N LYS A 798 20.58 -21.67 -20.95
CA LYS A 798 21.42 -22.58 -21.75
C LYS A 798 22.89 -22.14 -21.76
N ASP A 799 23.18 -20.86 -21.97
CA ASP A 799 24.55 -20.34 -21.94
C ASP A 799 25.20 -20.53 -20.56
N VAL A 800 24.47 -20.23 -19.47
CA VAL A 800 24.91 -20.46 -18.09
C VAL A 800 25.25 -21.94 -17.85
N ILE A 801 24.41 -22.89 -18.29
CA ILE A 801 24.66 -24.32 -18.14
C ILE A 801 25.89 -24.76 -18.95
N VAL A 802 26.05 -24.25 -20.17
CA VAL A 802 27.22 -24.57 -21.02
C VAL A 802 28.50 -24.03 -20.39
N ARG A 803 28.52 -22.77 -19.96
CA ARG A 803 29.68 -22.15 -19.30
C ARG A 803 30.05 -22.87 -18.00
N ARG A 804 29.06 -23.11 -17.13
CA ARG A 804 29.25 -23.88 -15.88
C ARG A 804 29.82 -25.27 -16.15
N SER A 805 29.28 -25.97 -17.16
CA SER A 805 29.73 -27.32 -17.52
C SER A 805 31.14 -27.30 -18.10
N ARG A 806 31.53 -26.28 -18.87
CA ARG A 806 32.92 -26.09 -19.35
C ARG A 806 33.89 -25.81 -18.20
N PHE A 807 33.48 -24.97 -17.25
CA PHE A 807 34.28 -24.67 -16.06
C PHE A 807 34.51 -25.93 -15.21
N ASP A 808 33.42 -26.63 -14.89
CA ASP A 808 33.50 -27.88 -14.12
C ASP A 808 34.28 -28.96 -14.88
N LEU A 809 34.17 -29.02 -16.21
CA LEU A 809 34.90 -29.97 -17.06
C LEU A 809 36.40 -29.68 -16.99
N LYS A 810 36.81 -28.43 -17.22
CA LYS A 810 38.21 -28.04 -17.15
C LYS A 810 38.80 -28.34 -15.77
N LYS A 811 38.07 -28.01 -14.70
CA LYS A 811 38.50 -28.29 -13.32
C LYS A 811 38.63 -29.80 -13.05
N ALA A 812 37.71 -30.61 -13.56
CA ALA A 812 37.76 -32.06 -13.45
C ALA A 812 38.90 -32.66 -14.27
N GLU A 813 39.14 -32.19 -15.49
CA GLU A 813 40.25 -32.61 -16.36
C GLU A 813 41.61 -32.25 -15.75
N ASP A 814 41.78 -31.01 -15.25
CA ASP A 814 42.99 -30.56 -14.56
C ASP A 814 43.27 -31.44 -13.32
N ARG A 815 42.22 -31.78 -12.55
CA ARG A 815 42.35 -32.65 -11.38
C ARG A 815 42.66 -34.09 -11.75
N ALA A 816 41.97 -34.65 -12.75
CA ALA A 816 42.21 -36.00 -13.24
C ALA A 816 43.64 -36.15 -13.77
N HIS A 817 44.16 -35.13 -14.47
CA HIS A 817 45.54 -35.09 -14.94
C HIS A 817 46.55 -35.16 -13.79
N ILE A 818 46.29 -34.46 -12.69
CA ILE A 818 47.15 -34.54 -11.48
C ILE A 818 47.08 -35.94 -10.85
N VAL A 819 45.88 -36.47 -10.64
CA VAL A 819 45.68 -37.78 -10.00
C VAL A 819 46.30 -38.90 -10.83
N GLU A 820 46.17 -38.85 -12.16
CA GLU A 820 46.84 -39.78 -13.08
C GLU A 820 48.36 -39.73 -12.93
N GLY A 821 48.94 -38.53 -12.82
CA GLY A 821 50.38 -38.34 -12.58
C GLY A 821 50.83 -38.95 -11.25
N LEU A 822 50.03 -38.76 -10.19
CA LEU A 822 50.31 -39.35 -8.88
C LEU A 822 50.22 -40.88 -8.90
N LEU A 823 49.21 -41.46 -9.54
CA LEU A 823 49.06 -42.92 -9.69
C LEU A 823 50.23 -43.52 -10.47
N LYS A 824 50.60 -42.91 -11.61
CA LYS A 824 51.80 -43.30 -12.38
C LYS A 824 53.07 -43.20 -11.55
N ALA A 825 53.23 -42.14 -10.75
CA ALA A 825 54.39 -42.00 -9.87
C ALA A 825 54.42 -43.04 -8.75
N LEU A 826 53.25 -43.44 -8.21
CA LEU A 826 53.14 -44.50 -7.21
C LEU A 826 53.52 -45.89 -7.79
N ASP A 827 53.22 -46.15 -9.06
CA ASP A 827 53.59 -47.41 -9.73
C ASP A 827 55.10 -47.59 -9.90
N VAL A 828 55.85 -46.49 -10.03
CA VAL A 828 57.32 -46.49 -10.19
C VAL A 828 58.04 -45.71 -9.08
N ILE A 829 57.51 -45.75 -7.85
CA ILE A 829 57.91 -44.85 -6.76
C ILE A 829 59.38 -44.91 -6.41
N ASP A 830 60.00 -46.09 -6.44
CA ASP A 830 61.43 -46.25 -6.12
C ASP A 830 62.33 -45.49 -7.11
N GLU A 831 61.95 -45.48 -8.40
CA GLU A 831 62.70 -44.77 -9.43
C GLU A 831 62.49 -43.26 -9.36
N VAL A 832 61.27 -42.83 -8.99
CA VAL A 832 60.92 -41.43 -8.75
C VAL A 832 61.74 -40.90 -7.57
N ILE A 833 61.77 -41.62 -6.43
CA ILE A 833 62.55 -41.24 -5.24
C ILE A 833 64.04 -41.17 -5.58
N ARG A 834 64.57 -42.16 -6.33
CA ARG A 834 65.98 -42.15 -6.77
C ARG A 834 66.29 -40.91 -7.61
N THR A 835 65.44 -40.60 -8.59
CA THR A 835 65.62 -39.43 -9.46
C THR A 835 65.59 -38.12 -8.68
N ILE A 836 64.72 -38.00 -7.67
CA ILE A 836 64.65 -36.84 -6.77
C ILE A 836 65.93 -36.76 -5.92
N ARG A 837 66.39 -37.86 -5.32
CA ARG A 837 67.60 -37.91 -4.48
C ARG A 837 68.89 -37.61 -5.22
N GLU A 838 68.98 -37.98 -6.49
CA GLU A 838 70.14 -37.73 -7.37
C GLU A 838 70.15 -36.30 -7.94
N SER A 839 69.10 -35.51 -7.71
CA SER A 839 68.98 -34.14 -8.20
C SER A 839 69.49 -33.14 -7.16
N PRO A 840 70.32 -32.15 -7.56
CA PRO A 840 70.92 -31.20 -6.62
C PRO A 840 69.91 -30.18 -6.04
N ASP A 841 68.83 -29.90 -6.76
CA ASP A 841 67.80 -28.92 -6.39
C ASP A 841 66.42 -29.32 -6.97
N THR A 842 65.37 -28.66 -6.48
CA THR A 842 63.96 -28.94 -6.83
C THR A 842 63.67 -28.71 -8.32
N ASP A 843 64.27 -27.70 -8.95
CA ASP A 843 64.00 -27.38 -10.36
C ASP A 843 64.67 -28.40 -11.29
N THR A 844 65.89 -28.85 -10.93
CA THR A 844 66.55 -29.97 -11.59
C THR A 844 65.76 -31.27 -11.41
N ALA A 845 65.23 -31.55 -10.22
CA ALA A 845 64.41 -32.72 -9.96
C ALA A 845 63.12 -32.72 -10.80
N ARG A 846 62.41 -31.58 -10.84
CA ARG A 846 61.21 -31.37 -11.67
C ARG A 846 61.50 -31.63 -13.14
N THR A 847 62.57 -31.02 -13.67
CA THR A 847 62.97 -31.15 -15.07
C THR A 847 63.30 -32.61 -15.42
N ARG A 848 64.01 -33.33 -14.55
CA ARG A 848 64.34 -34.75 -14.75
C ARG A 848 63.10 -35.64 -14.66
N LEU A 849 62.17 -35.36 -13.74
CA LEU A 849 60.90 -36.10 -13.65
C LEU A 849 60.09 -35.94 -14.94
N MET A 850 60.05 -34.74 -15.51
CA MET A 850 59.40 -34.47 -16.79
C MET A 850 60.08 -35.21 -17.95
N GLN A 851 61.41 -35.12 -18.07
CA GLN A 851 62.15 -35.74 -19.17
C GLN A 851 62.15 -37.27 -19.12
N ARG A 852 62.27 -37.86 -17.92
CA ARG A 852 62.45 -39.30 -17.74
C ARG A 852 61.14 -40.09 -17.76
N PHE A 853 60.09 -39.54 -17.15
CA PHE A 853 58.81 -40.23 -16.98
C PHE A 853 57.67 -39.60 -17.80
N GLY A 854 57.95 -38.52 -18.54
CA GLY A 854 56.95 -37.85 -19.37
C GLY A 854 55.89 -37.07 -18.59
N PHE A 855 56.13 -36.75 -17.32
CA PHE A 855 55.21 -35.95 -16.51
C PHE A 855 55.14 -34.51 -17.03
N THR A 856 53.97 -33.88 -16.92
CA THR A 856 53.88 -32.42 -17.13
C THR A 856 54.48 -31.67 -15.95
N GLU A 857 54.77 -30.38 -16.14
CA GLU A 857 55.30 -29.53 -15.08
C GLU A 857 54.41 -29.52 -13.82
N VAL A 858 53.08 -29.43 -14.01
CA VAL A 858 52.09 -29.47 -12.92
C VAL A 858 52.10 -30.82 -12.20
N GLN A 859 52.17 -31.94 -12.94
CA GLN A 859 52.27 -33.28 -12.33
C GLN A 859 53.57 -33.43 -11.55
N ALA A 860 54.71 -33.04 -12.14
CA ALA A 860 56.01 -33.12 -11.50
C ALA A 860 56.06 -32.31 -10.19
N GLN A 861 55.48 -31.10 -10.18
CA GLN A 861 55.36 -30.31 -8.96
C GLN A 861 54.51 -31.02 -7.90
N HIS A 862 53.34 -31.55 -8.26
CA HIS A 862 52.48 -32.28 -7.31
C HIS A 862 53.11 -33.58 -6.79
N ILE A 863 53.94 -34.25 -7.58
CA ILE A 863 54.73 -35.42 -7.16
C ILE A 863 55.80 -35.01 -6.15
N LEU A 864 56.49 -33.89 -6.37
CA LEU A 864 57.48 -33.34 -5.43
C LEU A 864 56.83 -32.93 -4.10
N ASP A 865 55.61 -32.40 -4.15
CA ASP A 865 54.82 -32.02 -2.98
C ASP A 865 54.14 -33.21 -2.27
N MET A 866 54.31 -34.43 -2.79
CA MET A 866 53.67 -35.62 -2.26
C MET A 866 54.24 -35.99 -0.88
N GLN A 867 53.34 -36.20 0.08
CA GLN A 867 53.70 -36.63 1.44
C GLN A 867 53.83 -38.15 1.53
N LEU A 868 54.79 -38.65 2.32
CA LEU A 868 55.06 -40.09 2.49
C LEU A 868 53.84 -40.93 2.91
N ARG A 869 52.88 -40.35 3.64
CA ARG A 869 51.63 -41.05 4.02
C ARG A 869 50.78 -41.50 2.82
N ARG A 870 50.91 -40.84 1.67
CA ARG A 870 50.17 -41.18 0.44
C ARG A 870 50.66 -42.47 -0.24
N LEU A 871 51.78 -43.03 0.22
CA LEU A 871 52.33 -44.29 -0.28
C LEU A 871 51.61 -45.54 0.28
N THR A 872 50.68 -45.37 1.24
CA THR A 872 49.95 -46.51 1.80
C THR A 872 48.94 -47.07 0.80
N ALA A 873 48.67 -48.38 0.86
CA ALA A 873 47.71 -49.02 -0.04
C ALA A 873 46.30 -48.41 0.04
N LEU A 874 45.89 -47.95 1.23
CA LEU A 874 44.59 -47.29 1.41
C LEU A 874 44.51 -45.94 0.67
N GLU A 875 45.57 -45.13 0.72
CA GLU A 875 45.60 -43.83 0.04
C GLU A 875 45.72 -43.99 -1.48
N ARG A 876 46.40 -45.03 -1.95
CA ARG A 876 46.39 -45.42 -3.37
C ARG A 876 44.97 -45.75 -3.84
N ASN A 877 44.26 -46.62 -3.12
CA ASN A 877 42.88 -47.00 -3.48
C ASN A 877 41.96 -45.76 -3.54
N LYS A 878 42.09 -44.83 -2.59
CA LYS A 878 41.33 -43.56 -2.62
C LYS A 878 41.62 -42.72 -3.87
N LEU A 879 42.87 -42.70 -4.34
CA LEU A 879 43.23 -41.99 -5.57
C LEU A 879 42.69 -42.69 -6.81
N GLU A 880 42.66 -44.03 -6.83
CA GLU A 880 42.04 -44.80 -7.90
C GLU A 880 40.52 -44.58 -7.95
N GLU A 881 39.84 -44.58 -6.79
CA GLU A 881 38.43 -44.23 -6.65
C GLU A 881 38.17 -42.77 -7.11
N GLU A 882 38.95 -41.80 -6.61
CA GLU A 882 38.87 -40.39 -7.02
C GLU A 882 39.05 -40.24 -8.55
N TYR A 883 40.00 -40.96 -9.14
CA TYR A 883 40.23 -40.93 -10.59
C TYR A 883 39.05 -41.47 -11.36
N GLN A 884 38.47 -42.60 -10.94
CA GLN A 884 37.30 -43.18 -11.60
C GLN A 884 36.08 -42.25 -11.52
N GLU A 885 35.81 -41.66 -10.34
CA GLU A 885 34.75 -40.66 -10.16
C GLU A 885 34.95 -39.45 -11.07
N LEU A 886 36.20 -38.96 -11.20
CA LEU A 886 36.53 -37.85 -12.09
C LEU A 886 36.33 -38.23 -13.56
N GLN A 887 36.71 -39.43 -13.99
CA GLN A 887 36.48 -39.91 -15.37
C GLN A 887 34.99 -39.99 -15.70
N ASP A 888 34.18 -40.54 -14.79
CA ASP A 888 32.73 -40.61 -14.94
C ASP A 888 32.12 -39.19 -15.01
N ARG A 889 32.61 -38.27 -14.18
CA ARG A 889 32.18 -36.87 -14.19
C ARG A 889 32.58 -36.15 -15.48
N ILE A 890 33.79 -36.36 -16.00
CA ILE A 890 34.27 -35.81 -17.27
C ILE A 890 33.41 -36.34 -18.43
N ALA A 891 33.15 -37.65 -18.46
CA ALA A 891 32.30 -38.27 -19.48
C ALA A 891 30.89 -37.66 -19.47
N TYR A 892 30.30 -37.49 -18.27
CA TYR A 892 29.01 -36.82 -18.11
C TYR A 892 29.03 -35.37 -18.62
N LEU A 893 30.01 -34.56 -18.19
CA LEU A 893 30.10 -33.15 -18.58
C LEU A 893 30.32 -32.98 -20.09
N ARG A 894 31.14 -33.83 -20.72
CA ARG A 894 31.30 -33.87 -22.19
C ARG A 894 29.99 -34.23 -22.89
N ALA A 895 29.22 -35.18 -22.35
CA ALA A 895 27.90 -35.52 -22.89
C ALA A 895 26.92 -34.35 -22.80
N VAL A 896 26.91 -33.60 -21.68
CA VAL A 896 26.09 -32.39 -21.50
C VAL A 896 26.46 -31.31 -22.52
N LEU A 897 27.75 -31.07 -22.75
CA LEU A 897 28.22 -30.09 -23.72
C LEU A 897 27.90 -30.48 -25.17
N ALA A 898 27.85 -31.78 -25.47
CA ALA A 898 27.55 -32.29 -26.80
C ALA A 898 26.05 -32.36 -27.13
N SER A 899 25.16 -32.36 -26.12
CA SER A 899 23.71 -32.56 -26.32
C SER A 899 22.87 -31.43 -25.76
N GLU A 900 22.21 -30.67 -26.65
CA GLU A 900 21.25 -29.64 -26.24
C GLU A 900 20.06 -30.23 -25.47
N SER A 901 19.64 -31.45 -25.81
CA SER A 901 18.56 -32.14 -25.08
C SER A 901 18.93 -32.38 -23.62
N LEU A 902 20.18 -32.75 -23.33
CA LEU A 902 20.67 -32.88 -21.95
C LEU A 902 20.76 -31.53 -21.24
N GLN A 903 21.16 -30.46 -21.93
CA GLN A 903 21.16 -29.11 -21.38
C GLN A 903 19.75 -28.69 -20.96
N TYR A 904 18.75 -28.84 -21.83
CA TYR A 904 17.35 -28.56 -21.51
C TYR A 904 16.80 -29.46 -20.41
N LYS A 905 17.23 -30.72 -20.34
CA LYS A 905 16.87 -31.64 -19.25
C LYS A 905 17.37 -31.13 -17.89
N ILE A 906 18.61 -30.63 -17.83
CA ILE A 906 19.18 -30.03 -16.62
C ILE A 906 18.38 -28.77 -16.25
N ILE A 907 18.16 -27.85 -17.21
CA ILE A 907 17.37 -26.64 -16.98
C ILE A 907 15.98 -26.99 -16.41
N ARG A 908 15.32 -28.01 -16.97
CA ARG A 908 14.01 -28.48 -16.50
C ARG A 908 14.07 -28.99 -15.07
N GLN A 909 15.08 -29.79 -14.71
CA GLN A 909 15.27 -30.29 -13.34
C GLN A 909 15.50 -29.13 -12.36
N GLU A 910 16.37 -28.21 -12.72
CA GLU A 910 16.68 -27.04 -11.89
C GLU A 910 15.46 -26.13 -11.67
N LEU A 911 14.68 -25.85 -12.71
CA LEU A 911 13.43 -25.09 -12.60
C LEU A 911 12.36 -25.84 -11.78
N ALA A 912 12.30 -27.17 -11.88
CA ALA A 912 11.38 -27.98 -11.08
C ALA A 912 11.69 -27.89 -9.58
N GLU A 913 12.97 -27.91 -9.20
CA GLU A 913 13.41 -27.68 -7.81
C GLU A 913 12.98 -26.31 -7.30
N ILE A 914 13.10 -25.26 -8.13
CA ILE A 914 12.65 -23.91 -7.77
C ILE A 914 11.14 -23.87 -7.58
N LYS A 915 10.38 -24.48 -8.50
CA LYS A 915 8.93 -24.55 -8.41
C LYS A 915 8.48 -25.25 -7.12
N GLU A 916 9.09 -26.39 -6.79
CA GLU A 916 8.76 -27.14 -5.57
C GLU A 916 9.05 -26.33 -4.29
N LYS A 917 10.17 -25.60 -4.25
CA LYS A 917 10.58 -24.85 -3.05
C LYS A 917 9.87 -23.51 -2.86
N TYR A 918 9.49 -22.83 -3.95
CA TYR A 918 9.11 -21.41 -3.89
C TYR A 918 7.80 -21.06 -4.60
N ALA A 919 7.17 -21.98 -5.34
CA ALA A 919 5.87 -21.66 -5.94
C ALA A 919 4.79 -21.51 -4.87
N ASP A 920 3.90 -20.54 -5.07
CA ASP A 920 2.75 -20.27 -4.22
C ASP A 920 1.47 -20.16 -5.06
N GLU A 921 0.33 -20.18 -4.38
CA GLU A 921 -0.97 -20.03 -5.01
C GLU A 921 -1.15 -18.62 -5.62
N ARG A 922 -1.98 -18.56 -6.66
CA ARG A 922 -2.35 -17.30 -7.30
C ARG A 922 -3.13 -16.40 -6.34
N ARG A 923 -2.76 -15.12 -6.30
CA ARG A 923 -3.43 -14.11 -5.46
C ARG A 923 -4.50 -13.35 -6.24
N THR A 924 -4.14 -12.87 -7.43
CA THR A 924 -5.04 -12.09 -8.30
C THR A 924 -6.03 -12.99 -9.00
N ARG A 925 -7.32 -12.63 -9.01
CA ARG A 925 -8.35 -13.39 -9.74
C ARG A 925 -8.68 -12.68 -11.06
N ILE A 926 -8.71 -13.44 -12.14
CA ILE A 926 -9.11 -12.94 -13.46
C ILE A 926 -10.60 -13.26 -13.62
N VAL A 927 -11.40 -12.22 -13.79
CA VAL A 927 -12.83 -12.33 -14.05
C VAL A 927 -13.02 -11.97 -15.51
N ASP A 928 -13.62 -12.89 -16.27
CA ASP A 928 -13.96 -12.61 -17.65
C ASP A 928 -14.86 -11.39 -17.72
N GLU A 929 -14.67 -10.57 -18.74
CA GLU A 929 -15.62 -9.52 -19.11
C GLU A 929 -16.85 -10.20 -19.72
N SER A 930 -17.52 -11.08 -18.96
CA SER A 930 -18.96 -11.19 -19.09
C SER A 930 -19.45 -9.76 -18.84
N GLY A 931 -19.93 -9.11 -19.90
CA GLY A 931 -20.28 -7.70 -19.92
C GLY A 931 -21.02 -7.31 -18.65
N GLU A 932 -20.74 -6.09 -18.16
CA GLU A 932 -21.50 -5.44 -17.09
C GLU A 932 -22.14 -6.43 -16.10
N LEU A 933 -21.42 -7.02 -15.12
CA LEU A 933 -21.99 -7.87 -14.03
C LEU A 933 -23.52 -7.77 -13.95
N ASP A 934 -24.20 -8.59 -14.77
CA ASP A 934 -25.56 -8.24 -15.16
C ASP A 934 -26.37 -8.48 -13.89
N VAL A 935 -27.11 -7.45 -13.47
CA VAL A 935 -27.95 -7.53 -12.28
C VAL A 935 -28.95 -8.71 -12.41
N GLU A 936 -29.15 -9.19 -13.63
CA GLU A 936 -29.98 -10.30 -14.09
C GLU A 936 -29.83 -11.60 -13.32
N ASP A 937 -28.61 -12.07 -13.04
CA ASP A 937 -28.40 -13.38 -12.37
C ASP A 937 -28.87 -13.40 -10.90
N LEU A 938 -29.21 -12.24 -10.34
CA LEU A 938 -29.73 -12.08 -8.97
C LEU A 938 -31.22 -11.73 -8.92
N VAL A 939 -31.85 -11.50 -10.07
CA VAL A 939 -33.26 -11.16 -10.17
C VAL A 939 -34.02 -12.43 -10.57
N ALA A 940 -34.96 -12.86 -9.74
CA ALA A 940 -35.82 -14.00 -10.08
C ALA A 940 -36.54 -13.75 -11.41
N GLN A 941 -36.59 -14.78 -12.25
CA GLN A 941 -37.36 -14.72 -13.50
C GLN A 941 -38.86 -14.75 -13.15
N GLU A 942 -39.47 -13.58 -13.16
CA GLU A 942 -40.89 -13.40 -12.83
C GLU A 942 -41.60 -12.70 -13.99
N ASP A 943 -42.87 -13.08 -14.21
CA ASP A 943 -43.73 -12.36 -15.13
C ASP A 943 -44.17 -11.02 -14.53
N ILE A 944 -43.87 -9.95 -15.26
CA ILE A 944 -44.14 -8.56 -14.88
C ILE A 944 -44.97 -7.86 -15.95
N VAL A 945 -45.81 -6.93 -15.49
CA VAL A 945 -46.51 -5.95 -16.32
C VAL A 945 -45.68 -4.69 -16.35
N VAL A 946 -45.33 -4.22 -17.54
CA VAL A 946 -44.66 -2.92 -17.74
C VAL A 946 -45.66 -1.95 -18.32
N THR A 947 -45.75 -0.74 -17.73
CA THR A 947 -46.60 0.35 -18.22
C THR A 947 -45.76 1.58 -18.50
N LEU A 948 -46.00 2.23 -19.65
CA LEU A 948 -45.42 3.50 -20.06
C LEU A 948 -46.55 4.52 -20.29
N THR A 949 -46.49 5.68 -19.65
CA THR A 949 -47.49 6.75 -19.77
C THR A 949 -47.18 7.75 -20.88
N HIS A 950 -48.19 8.56 -21.25
CA HIS A 950 -48.10 9.59 -22.28
C HIS A 950 -47.06 10.67 -21.95
N LEU A 951 -46.91 11.06 -20.68
CA LEU A 951 -45.84 11.96 -20.25
C LEU A 951 -44.48 11.25 -20.06
N GLY A 952 -44.37 10.00 -20.53
CA GLY A 952 -43.13 9.25 -20.57
C GLY A 952 -42.74 8.61 -19.24
N TYR A 953 -43.67 8.31 -18.34
CA TYR A 953 -43.34 7.59 -17.09
C TYR A 953 -43.44 6.08 -17.27
N VAL A 954 -42.40 5.35 -16.87
CA VAL A 954 -42.33 3.90 -16.94
C VAL A 954 -42.29 3.27 -15.56
N LYS A 955 -42.98 2.14 -15.40
CA LYS A 955 -42.91 1.30 -14.18
C LYS A 955 -43.15 -0.17 -14.51
N ARG A 956 -42.66 -1.05 -13.63
CA ARG A 956 -43.00 -2.49 -13.63
C ARG A 956 -43.81 -2.88 -12.40
N MET A 957 -44.66 -3.89 -12.54
CA MET A 957 -45.53 -4.44 -11.50
C MET A 957 -45.62 -5.96 -11.64
N PRO A 958 -45.72 -6.74 -10.56
CA PRO A 958 -46.03 -8.17 -10.65
C PRO A 958 -47.40 -8.43 -11.30
N VAL A 959 -47.50 -9.46 -12.16
CA VAL A 959 -48.76 -9.83 -12.86
C VAL A 959 -49.91 -10.14 -11.89
N THR A 960 -49.60 -10.67 -10.71
CA THR A 960 -50.58 -10.99 -9.65
C THR A 960 -51.39 -9.79 -9.15
N THR A 961 -50.94 -8.57 -9.44
CA THR A 961 -51.62 -7.31 -9.04
C THR A 961 -52.93 -7.05 -9.81
N TYR A 962 -53.18 -7.77 -10.91
CA TYR A 962 -54.38 -7.62 -11.76
C TYR A 962 -55.29 -8.88 -11.70
N ARG A 963 -56.17 -8.99 -10.69
CA ARG A 963 -57.27 -9.99 -10.66
C ARG A 963 -58.57 -9.46 -11.27
N SER A 964 -59.27 -10.30 -12.04
CA SER A 964 -60.50 -9.97 -12.80
C SER A 964 -61.77 -9.84 -11.95
N GLN A 965 -62.65 -8.88 -12.29
CA GLN A 965 -64.05 -8.79 -11.81
C GLN A 965 -65.03 -9.19 -12.93
N ARG A 966 -66.11 -9.90 -12.60
CA ARG A 966 -67.22 -10.26 -13.53
C ARG A 966 -68.29 -9.14 -13.61
N ARG A 967 -69.08 -9.19 -14.70
CA ARG A 967 -70.10 -8.22 -15.17
C ARG A 967 -70.84 -7.40 -14.09
N GLY A 968 -70.98 -6.09 -14.36
CA GLY A 968 -71.95 -5.18 -13.70
C GLY A 968 -71.38 -4.15 -12.72
N GLY A 969 -70.06 -4.10 -12.51
CA GLY A 969 -69.42 -3.14 -11.60
C GLY A 969 -69.07 -1.81 -12.26
N ARG A 970 -69.25 -0.69 -11.53
CA ARG A 970 -68.63 0.61 -11.85
C ARG A 970 -67.11 0.40 -11.95
N GLY A 971 -66.50 0.91 -13.02
CA GLY A 971 -65.08 0.74 -13.33
C GLY A 971 -64.16 1.08 -12.15
N ILE A 972 -63.05 0.35 -12.05
CA ILE A 972 -62.03 0.57 -11.02
C ILE A 972 -61.29 1.86 -11.37
N THR A 973 -61.39 2.88 -10.52
CA THR A 973 -60.67 4.14 -10.67
C THR A 973 -59.16 3.87 -10.72
N GLY A 974 -58.53 4.19 -11.85
CA GLY A 974 -57.08 4.37 -11.97
C GLY A 974 -56.60 5.49 -11.04
N ALA A 975 -55.30 5.58 -10.82
CA ALA A 975 -54.65 6.49 -9.87
C ALA A 975 -55.35 7.86 -9.72
N THR A 976 -55.51 8.33 -8.48
CA THR A 976 -55.84 9.73 -8.19
C THR A 976 -54.68 10.62 -8.63
N THR A 977 -54.69 11.04 -9.88
CA THR A 977 -53.86 12.11 -10.40
C THR A 977 -54.78 13.17 -10.97
N ARG A 978 -54.70 14.39 -10.45
CA ARG A 978 -55.24 15.56 -11.13
C ARG A 978 -54.64 15.62 -12.53
N GLU A 979 -55.53 15.60 -13.51
CA GLU A 979 -55.43 16.13 -14.89
C GLU A 979 -54.11 15.85 -15.65
N GLU A 980 -54.17 14.95 -16.66
CA GLU A 980 -53.32 14.91 -17.88
C GLU A 980 -52.25 13.79 -18.09
N ASP A 981 -52.19 12.67 -17.34
CA ASP A 981 -51.22 11.58 -17.64
C ASP A 981 -51.89 10.20 -17.68
N PHE A 982 -51.93 9.57 -18.86
CA PHE A 982 -52.59 8.27 -19.12
C PHE A 982 -51.60 7.22 -19.64
N VAL A 983 -51.89 5.93 -19.48
CA VAL A 983 -51.01 4.83 -19.92
C VAL A 983 -51.09 4.65 -21.44
N GLU A 984 -49.98 4.83 -22.16
CA GLU A 984 -49.89 4.72 -23.63
C GLU A 984 -49.46 3.32 -24.08
N HIS A 985 -48.54 2.67 -23.35
CA HIS A 985 -48.13 1.28 -23.62
C HIS A 985 -48.26 0.40 -22.38
N LEU A 986 -48.82 -0.80 -22.56
CA LEU A 986 -48.92 -1.85 -21.55
C LEU A 986 -48.59 -3.19 -22.19
N PHE A 987 -47.67 -3.94 -21.60
CA PHE A 987 -47.31 -5.28 -22.05
C PHE A 987 -46.80 -6.14 -20.90
N ILE A 988 -46.89 -7.46 -21.08
CA ILE A 988 -46.39 -8.46 -20.13
C ILE A 988 -45.06 -8.99 -20.66
N THR A 989 -44.07 -9.08 -19.79
CA THR A 989 -42.73 -9.60 -20.10
C THR A 989 -42.13 -10.25 -18.86
N THR A 990 -40.95 -10.86 -18.98
CA THR A 990 -40.20 -11.33 -17.81
C THR A 990 -39.17 -10.27 -17.39
N THR A 991 -38.74 -10.32 -16.14
CA THR A 991 -37.66 -9.48 -15.59
C THR A 991 -36.34 -9.54 -16.38
N HIS A 992 -36.08 -10.66 -17.07
CA HIS A 992 -34.85 -10.92 -17.85
C HIS A 992 -34.90 -10.43 -19.30
N HIS A 993 -36.09 -10.23 -19.87
CA HIS A 993 -36.18 -9.78 -21.25
C HIS A 993 -35.66 -8.34 -21.42
N SER A 994 -35.06 -8.06 -22.58
CA SER A 994 -34.75 -6.67 -22.97
C SER A 994 -35.96 -6.02 -23.64
N LEU A 995 -36.13 -4.73 -23.41
CA LEU A 995 -37.14 -3.88 -24.04
C LEU A 995 -36.46 -2.93 -25.02
N MET A 996 -36.81 -3.03 -26.29
CA MET A 996 -36.39 -2.08 -27.31
C MET A 996 -37.42 -0.96 -27.44
N PHE A 997 -37.00 0.28 -27.23
CA PHE A 997 -37.82 1.49 -27.35
C PHE A 997 -37.50 2.17 -28.68
N PHE A 998 -38.50 2.28 -29.55
CA PHE A 998 -38.38 2.95 -30.84
C PHE A 998 -39.07 4.31 -30.78
N THR A 999 -38.38 5.35 -31.26
CA THR A 999 -38.88 6.71 -31.22
C THR A 999 -39.52 7.13 -32.54
N ASP A 1000 -40.33 8.19 -32.50
CA ASP A 1000 -40.93 8.84 -33.67
C ASP A 1000 -39.88 9.38 -34.64
N ARG A 1001 -38.71 9.78 -34.13
CA ARG A 1001 -37.53 10.19 -34.92
C ARG A 1001 -36.71 9.02 -35.49
N GLY A 1002 -37.15 7.77 -35.30
CA GLY A 1002 -36.48 6.61 -35.88
C GLY A 1002 -35.21 6.18 -35.15
N ARG A 1003 -35.09 6.48 -33.84
CA ARG A 1003 -34.02 5.97 -32.97
C ARG A 1003 -34.51 4.76 -32.17
N CYS A 1004 -33.57 3.91 -31.78
CA CYS A 1004 -33.79 2.73 -30.96
C CYS A 1004 -32.93 2.82 -29.70
N PHE A 1005 -33.55 2.58 -28.55
CA PHE A 1005 -32.91 2.43 -27.25
C PHE A 1005 -33.21 1.04 -26.70
N ARG A 1006 -32.38 0.55 -25.79
CA ARG A 1006 -32.58 -0.76 -25.14
C ARG A 1006 -32.43 -0.59 -23.64
N LEU A 1007 -33.36 -1.14 -22.87
CA LEU A 1007 -33.26 -1.32 -21.42
C LEU A 1007 -33.68 -2.74 -21.07
N LYS A 1008 -33.08 -3.33 -20.05
CA LYS A 1008 -33.56 -4.60 -19.48
C LYS A 1008 -34.79 -4.34 -18.62
N ALA A 1009 -35.72 -5.29 -18.58
CA ALA A 1009 -36.99 -5.07 -17.90
C ALA A 1009 -36.83 -4.92 -16.37
N HIS A 1010 -35.81 -5.55 -15.75
CA HIS A 1010 -35.50 -5.39 -14.33
C HIS A 1010 -34.94 -4.01 -13.95
N GLU A 1011 -34.34 -3.28 -14.90
CA GLU A 1011 -33.81 -1.92 -14.69
C GLU A 1011 -34.93 -0.89 -14.51
N ILE A 1012 -36.15 -1.21 -14.95
CA ILE A 1012 -37.34 -0.40 -14.70
C ILE A 1012 -37.73 -0.55 -13.22
N PRO A 1013 -37.88 0.57 -12.48
CA PRO A 1013 -38.28 0.51 -11.07
C PRO A 1013 -39.65 -0.14 -10.86
N GLU A 1014 -39.74 -0.97 -9.83
CA GLU A 1014 -41.01 -1.52 -9.36
C GLU A 1014 -41.79 -0.45 -8.63
N ALA A 1015 -43.08 -0.30 -8.96
CA ALA A 1015 -43.93 0.70 -8.33
C ALA A 1015 -45.36 0.18 -8.18
N SER A 1016 -46.07 0.67 -7.16
CA SER A 1016 -47.46 0.27 -6.91
C SER A 1016 -48.40 0.75 -8.04
N ARG A 1017 -49.62 0.18 -8.07
CA ARG A 1017 -50.65 0.54 -9.05
C ARG A 1017 -50.96 2.05 -9.06
N THR A 1018 -50.89 2.71 -7.90
CA THR A 1018 -51.20 4.13 -7.72
C THR A 1018 -49.99 5.06 -7.89
N ALA A 1019 -48.77 4.54 -7.94
CA ALA A 1019 -47.57 5.34 -8.13
C ALA A 1019 -47.34 5.68 -9.61
N ARG A 1020 -46.77 6.86 -9.88
CA ARG A 1020 -46.53 7.38 -11.24
C ARG A 1020 -45.43 6.62 -12.00
N GLY A 1021 -44.48 6.01 -11.30
CA GLY A 1021 -43.28 5.43 -11.90
C GLY A 1021 -42.17 6.45 -12.09
N THR A 1022 -41.16 6.10 -12.87
CA THR A 1022 -39.97 6.95 -13.14
C THR A 1022 -40.03 7.49 -14.56
N ALA A 1023 -39.64 8.75 -14.76
CA ALA A 1023 -39.60 9.32 -16.10
C ALA A 1023 -38.56 8.57 -16.97
N LEU A 1024 -38.97 8.09 -18.14
CA LEU A 1024 -38.17 7.29 -19.06
C LEU A 1024 -36.91 8.05 -19.55
N ILE A 1025 -36.99 9.37 -19.65
CA ILE A 1025 -35.85 10.26 -19.95
C ILE A 1025 -34.70 10.17 -18.93
N ASN A 1026 -34.97 9.70 -17.71
CA ASN A 1026 -33.92 9.47 -16.70
C ASN A 1026 -33.20 8.14 -16.89
N LEU A 1027 -33.78 7.24 -17.70
CA LEU A 1027 -33.26 5.90 -17.98
C LEU A 1027 -32.61 5.82 -19.37
N ILE A 1028 -33.11 6.59 -20.35
CA ILE A 1028 -32.58 6.68 -21.72
C ILE A 1028 -32.45 8.13 -22.21
N ASN A 1029 -31.44 8.39 -23.04
CA ASN A 1029 -31.10 9.73 -23.52
C ASN A 1029 -31.95 10.16 -24.74
N LEU A 1030 -33.20 10.58 -24.49
CA LEU A 1030 -34.09 11.14 -25.50
C LEU A 1030 -33.79 12.63 -25.76
N GLU A 1031 -33.96 13.08 -27.00
CA GLU A 1031 -33.89 14.50 -27.33
C GLU A 1031 -35.17 15.26 -26.93
N PRO A 1032 -35.11 16.58 -26.71
CA PRO A 1032 -36.30 17.39 -26.44
C PRO A 1032 -37.37 17.22 -27.54
N GLY A 1033 -38.56 16.78 -27.13
CA GLY A 1033 -39.71 16.56 -28.02
C GLY A 1033 -39.70 15.22 -28.79
N GLU A 1034 -38.76 14.32 -28.51
CA GLU A 1034 -38.74 12.96 -29.07
C GLU A 1034 -39.68 12.03 -28.27
N LYS A 1035 -40.54 11.26 -28.96
CA LYS A 1035 -41.58 10.41 -28.35
C LYS A 1035 -41.36 8.94 -28.65
N ILE A 1036 -41.73 8.06 -27.73
CA ILE A 1036 -41.73 6.61 -27.97
C ILE A 1036 -42.95 6.23 -28.81
N GLN A 1037 -42.74 5.42 -29.86
CA GLN A 1037 -43.79 4.93 -30.76
C GLN A 1037 -44.05 3.43 -30.61
N ALA A 1038 -43.01 2.66 -30.27
CA ALA A 1038 -43.15 1.24 -30.07
C ALA A 1038 -42.19 0.74 -29.00
N VAL A 1039 -42.65 -0.25 -28.23
CA VAL A 1039 -41.81 -1.00 -27.30
C VAL A 1039 -41.90 -2.47 -27.68
N ILE A 1040 -40.76 -3.10 -27.98
CA ILE A 1040 -40.69 -4.50 -28.39
C ILE A 1040 -39.90 -5.28 -27.34
N PRO A 1041 -40.55 -6.20 -26.59
CA PRO A 1041 -39.84 -7.11 -25.70
C PRO A 1041 -39.12 -8.19 -26.52
N ILE A 1042 -37.87 -8.46 -26.17
CA ILE A 1042 -37.03 -9.51 -26.76
C ILE A 1042 -36.41 -10.37 -25.66
N ARG A 1043 -36.38 -11.69 -25.87
CA ARG A 1043 -35.85 -12.63 -24.90
C ARG A 1043 -34.32 -12.59 -24.86
N ASP A 1044 -33.67 -12.56 -26.03
CA ASP A 1044 -32.22 -12.40 -26.18
C ASP A 1044 -31.88 -11.68 -27.50
N ALA A 1045 -30.68 -11.09 -27.55
CA ALA A 1045 -30.16 -10.34 -28.71
C ALA A 1045 -29.76 -11.22 -29.91
N GLU A 1046 -29.80 -12.54 -29.76
CA GLU A 1046 -29.53 -13.53 -30.80
C GLU A 1046 -30.85 -14.17 -31.24
N GLY A 1047 -31.61 -13.46 -32.06
CA GLY A 1047 -32.92 -13.91 -32.54
C GLY A 1047 -33.02 -13.92 -34.05
N GLU A 1048 -33.47 -15.04 -34.60
CA GLU A 1048 -33.98 -15.12 -35.97
C GLU A 1048 -35.18 -14.17 -36.16
N GLY A 1049 -35.27 -13.55 -37.33
CA GLY A 1049 -36.35 -12.65 -37.74
C GLY A 1049 -35.92 -11.21 -38.04
N PHE A 1050 -36.92 -10.36 -38.29
CA PHE A 1050 -36.76 -8.98 -38.73
C PHE A 1050 -37.58 -8.03 -37.87
N LEU A 1051 -37.17 -6.76 -37.84
CA LEU A 1051 -38.00 -5.64 -37.43
C LEU A 1051 -38.53 -4.95 -38.67
N PHE A 1052 -39.85 -4.90 -38.79
CA PHE A 1052 -40.57 -4.23 -39.85
C PHE A 1052 -41.06 -2.87 -39.34
N PHE A 1053 -40.73 -1.82 -40.07
CA PHE A 1053 -41.04 -0.42 -39.77
C PHE A 1053 -42.07 0.10 -40.76
N ALA A 1054 -42.98 0.95 -40.30
CA ALA A 1054 -43.84 1.79 -41.13
C ALA A 1054 -43.75 3.25 -40.68
N THR A 1055 -43.77 4.18 -41.65
CA THR A 1055 -43.74 5.63 -41.42
C THR A 1055 -45.06 6.29 -41.79
N ARG A 1056 -45.26 7.51 -41.30
CA ARG A 1056 -46.48 8.32 -41.50
C ARG A 1056 -46.77 8.58 -42.97
N GLN A 1057 -45.74 8.80 -43.78
CA GLN A 1057 -45.84 9.02 -45.24
C GLN A 1057 -45.97 7.72 -46.07
N GLY A 1058 -46.09 6.57 -45.41
CA GLY A 1058 -46.33 5.28 -46.06
C GLY A 1058 -45.08 4.59 -46.58
N TYR A 1059 -43.89 4.91 -46.07
CA TYR A 1059 -42.68 4.12 -46.29
C TYR A 1059 -42.61 2.96 -45.30
N VAL A 1060 -42.04 1.85 -45.74
CA VAL A 1060 -41.81 0.65 -44.93
C VAL A 1060 -40.39 0.15 -45.07
N LYS A 1061 -39.87 -0.49 -44.02
CA LYS A 1061 -38.52 -1.06 -44.02
C LYS A 1061 -38.46 -2.34 -43.22
N LYS A 1062 -37.73 -3.33 -43.72
CA LYS A 1062 -37.41 -4.57 -43.03
C LYS A 1062 -35.92 -4.60 -42.68
N THR A 1063 -35.59 -4.73 -41.39
CA THR A 1063 -34.20 -4.79 -40.91
C THR A 1063 -33.97 -6.09 -40.11
N PRO A 1064 -32.88 -6.83 -40.32
CA PRO A 1064 -32.56 -8.01 -39.50
C PRO A 1064 -32.45 -7.66 -38.00
N LEU A 1065 -32.96 -8.52 -37.12
CA LEU A 1065 -32.92 -8.26 -35.67
C LEU A 1065 -31.49 -8.22 -35.11
N ALA A 1066 -30.56 -8.98 -35.70
CA ALA A 1066 -29.12 -8.95 -35.38
C ALA A 1066 -28.50 -7.53 -35.51
N GLU A 1067 -29.11 -6.71 -36.39
CA GLU A 1067 -29.12 -5.23 -36.38
C GLU A 1067 -28.91 -4.52 -35.03
N TYR A 1068 -29.60 -5.04 -34.04
CA TYR A 1068 -29.88 -4.36 -32.79
C TYR A 1068 -29.27 -5.10 -31.59
N ALA A 1069 -28.29 -5.99 -31.85
CA ALA A 1069 -27.62 -6.76 -30.81
C ALA A 1069 -26.84 -5.89 -29.82
N ASN A 1070 -26.23 -4.80 -30.29
CA ASN A 1070 -25.41 -3.88 -29.49
C ASN A 1070 -25.93 -2.44 -29.58
N VAL A 1071 -26.93 -2.11 -28.75
CA VAL A 1071 -27.47 -0.75 -28.63
C VAL A 1071 -26.73 0.02 -27.54
N ARG A 1072 -26.10 1.14 -27.91
CA ARG A 1072 -25.39 2.04 -26.97
C ARG A 1072 -26.39 2.89 -26.18
N SER A 1073 -25.96 3.43 -25.03
CA SER A 1073 -26.75 4.34 -24.19
C SER A 1073 -27.13 5.67 -24.87
N SER A 1074 -26.42 6.06 -25.93
CA SER A 1074 -26.77 7.18 -26.81
C SER A 1074 -27.91 6.87 -27.79
N GLY A 1075 -28.46 5.65 -27.77
CA GLY A 1075 -29.38 5.15 -28.77
C GLY A 1075 -28.70 4.89 -30.12
N LEU A 1076 -29.46 4.29 -31.03
CA LEU A 1076 -29.01 3.91 -32.36
C LEU A 1076 -30.02 4.33 -33.41
N ILE A 1077 -29.56 4.74 -34.59
CA ILE A 1077 -30.44 5.05 -35.72
C ILE A 1077 -31.06 3.74 -36.19
N ALA A 1078 -32.39 3.67 -36.20
CA ALA A 1078 -33.15 2.50 -36.61
C ALA A 1078 -33.77 2.67 -38.00
N ILE A 1079 -34.08 3.91 -38.42
CA ILE A 1079 -34.54 4.29 -39.77
C ILE A 1079 -34.23 5.76 -40.02
N ARG A 1080 -33.85 6.10 -41.26
CA ARG A 1080 -33.66 7.48 -41.69
C ARG A 1080 -34.98 8.05 -42.23
N LEU A 1081 -35.45 9.14 -41.64
CA LEU A 1081 -36.71 9.79 -41.98
C LEU A 1081 -36.48 11.05 -42.82
N GLU A 1082 -37.44 11.38 -43.67
CA GLU A 1082 -37.50 12.69 -44.34
C GLU A 1082 -38.16 13.75 -43.45
N GLU A 1083 -37.97 15.01 -43.80
CA GLU A 1083 -38.56 16.13 -43.08
C GLU A 1083 -40.10 16.01 -43.05
N GLY A 1084 -40.68 16.04 -41.85
CA GLY A 1084 -42.12 15.87 -41.63
C GLY A 1084 -42.64 14.42 -41.68
N ASP A 1085 -41.77 13.42 -41.82
CA ASP A 1085 -42.10 12.00 -41.65
C ASP A 1085 -41.78 11.53 -40.21
N GLY A 1086 -42.38 10.41 -39.80
CA GLY A 1086 -42.23 9.85 -38.46
C GLY A 1086 -42.56 8.37 -38.43
N VAL A 1087 -41.94 7.61 -37.53
CA VAL A 1087 -42.28 6.19 -37.33
C VAL A 1087 -43.69 6.09 -36.73
N VAL A 1088 -44.55 5.25 -37.30
CA VAL A 1088 -45.93 5.02 -36.81
C VAL A 1088 -46.16 3.58 -36.34
N GLY A 1089 -45.26 2.67 -36.67
CA GLY A 1089 -45.36 1.29 -36.22
C GLY A 1089 -44.08 0.51 -36.42
N VAL A 1090 -43.75 -0.30 -35.42
CA VAL A 1090 -42.67 -1.30 -35.48
C VAL A 1090 -43.24 -2.64 -35.05
N ARG A 1091 -42.97 -3.70 -35.80
CA ARG A 1091 -43.36 -5.08 -35.47
C ARG A 1091 -42.21 -6.04 -35.73
N ARG A 1092 -42.13 -7.10 -34.93
CA ARG A 1092 -41.26 -8.23 -35.20
C ARG A 1092 -41.93 -9.13 -36.23
N THR A 1093 -41.18 -9.57 -37.23
CA THR A 1093 -41.65 -10.47 -38.30
C THR A 1093 -40.66 -11.61 -38.53
N THR A 1094 -41.10 -12.72 -39.13
CA THR A 1094 -40.24 -13.89 -39.40
C THR A 1094 -39.60 -13.88 -40.78
N GLY A 1095 -40.04 -13.00 -41.68
CA GLY A 1095 -39.60 -12.92 -43.07
C GLY A 1095 -40.64 -13.47 -44.07
N GLN A 1096 -41.59 -14.30 -43.63
CA GLN A 1096 -42.62 -14.93 -44.47
C GLN A 1096 -44.06 -14.51 -44.10
N GLN A 1097 -44.23 -13.40 -43.39
CA GLN A 1097 -45.54 -12.95 -42.94
C GLN A 1097 -46.12 -11.86 -43.85
N GLU A 1098 -47.43 -11.68 -43.78
CA GLU A 1098 -48.09 -10.56 -44.45
C GLU A 1098 -48.26 -9.40 -43.48
N ILE A 1099 -48.16 -8.18 -44.02
CA ILE A 1099 -48.29 -6.93 -43.29
C ILE A 1099 -49.57 -6.25 -43.73
N ILE A 1100 -50.30 -5.68 -42.77
CA ILE A 1100 -51.44 -4.83 -43.04
C ILE A 1100 -51.17 -3.40 -42.57
N LEU A 1101 -51.34 -2.44 -43.48
CA LEU A 1101 -51.23 -1.00 -43.23
C LEU A 1101 -52.60 -0.36 -43.34
N VAL A 1102 -52.92 0.61 -42.46
CA VAL A 1102 -54.18 1.35 -42.54
C VAL A 1102 -53.91 2.85 -42.57
N SER A 1103 -54.54 3.55 -43.51
CA SER A 1103 -54.45 5.01 -43.66
C SER A 1103 -55.57 5.74 -42.94
N SER A 1104 -55.34 7.04 -42.69
CA SER A 1104 -56.33 7.96 -42.13
C SER A 1104 -57.53 8.22 -43.00
N ALA A 1105 -57.42 7.96 -44.31
CA ALA A 1105 -58.56 7.99 -45.22
C ALA A 1105 -59.44 6.71 -45.14
N GLY A 1106 -59.09 5.76 -44.27
CA GLY A 1106 -59.87 4.53 -44.06
C GLY A 1106 -59.60 3.46 -45.12
N TYR A 1107 -58.40 3.42 -45.71
CA TYR A 1107 -57.95 2.35 -46.61
C TYR A 1107 -56.98 1.41 -45.90
N ALA A 1108 -57.10 0.11 -46.15
CA ALA A 1108 -56.20 -0.92 -45.65
C ALA A 1108 -55.52 -1.65 -46.80
N LEU A 1109 -54.21 -1.84 -46.72
CA LEU A 1109 -53.42 -2.61 -47.67
C LEU A 1109 -52.78 -3.80 -46.97
N ARG A 1110 -53.05 -5.02 -47.48
CA ARG A 1110 -52.40 -6.26 -47.08
C ARG A 1110 -51.43 -6.69 -48.18
N PHE A 1111 -50.17 -6.98 -47.84
CA PHE A 1111 -49.15 -7.46 -48.77
C PHE A 1111 -48.14 -8.37 -48.07
N HIS A 1112 -47.41 -9.19 -48.84
CA HIS A 1112 -46.39 -10.09 -48.29
C HIS A 1112 -45.10 -9.34 -47.96
N GLU A 1113 -44.48 -9.60 -46.80
CA GLU A 1113 -43.27 -8.87 -46.40
C GLU A 1113 -42.04 -9.17 -47.29
N ASP A 1114 -42.07 -10.24 -48.08
CA ASP A 1114 -41.04 -10.55 -49.10
C ASP A 1114 -40.99 -9.51 -50.23
N ASP A 1115 -42.07 -8.77 -50.47
CA ASP A 1115 -42.07 -7.63 -51.39
C ASP A 1115 -41.10 -6.51 -50.94
N VAL A 1116 -40.67 -6.56 -49.67
CA VAL A 1116 -39.71 -5.64 -49.05
C VAL A 1116 -38.42 -6.38 -48.74
N ARG A 1117 -37.35 -6.05 -49.46
CA ARG A 1117 -36.02 -6.61 -49.18
C ARG A 1117 -35.50 -6.18 -47.80
N PRO A 1118 -34.72 -7.03 -47.10
CA PRO A 1118 -33.96 -6.61 -45.92
C PRO A 1118 -33.01 -5.45 -46.27
N MET A 1119 -32.91 -4.47 -45.39
CA MET A 1119 -32.01 -3.32 -45.52
C MET A 1119 -31.29 -3.05 -44.19
N GLY A 1120 -30.17 -2.33 -44.25
CA GLY A 1120 -29.48 -1.87 -43.05
C GLY A 1120 -30.25 -0.78 -42.29
N ARG A 1121 -29.84 -0.52 -41.05
CA ARG A 1121 -30.54 0.40 -40.13
C ARG A 1121 -30.60 1.85 -40.62
N ASP A 1122 -29.57 2.32 -41.33
CA ASP A 1122 -29.49 3.70 -41.83
C ASP A 1122 -30.20 3.91 -43.19
N ALA A 1123 -30.91 2.90 -43.69
CA ALA A 1123 -31.72 3.04 -44.90
C ALA A 1123 -33.08 3.71 -44.62
N ARG A 1124 -33.61 4.41 -45.64
CA ARG A 1124 -34.92 5.08 -45.65
C ARG A 1124 -36.11 4.10 -45.75
N GLY A 1125 -35.94 2.98 -46.44
CA GLY A 1125 -37.03 2.05 -46.76
C GLY A 1125 -37.60 2.24 -48.17
N VAL A 1126 -38.73 1.59 -48.45
CA VAL A 1126 -39.44 1.59 -49.75
C VAL A 1126 -40.91 1.96 -49.56
N LYS A 1127 -41.60 2.41 -50.60
CA LYS A 1127 -43.03 2.75 -50.53
C LYS A 1127 -43.86 1.49 -50.20
N GLY A 1128 -44.60 1.54 -49.10
CA GLY A 1128 -45.44 0.45 -48.58
C GLY A 1128 -46.90 0.57 -49.00
N ILE A 1129 -47.49 1.77 -48.91
CA ILE A 1129 -48.88 2.07 -49.31
C ILE A 1129 -48.92 3.41 -50.05
N GLU A 1130 -49.75 3.49 -51.10
CA GLU A 1130 -50.02 4.76 -51.78
C GLU A 1130 -51.09 5.54 -51.01
N LEU A 1131 -50.79 6.80 -50.68
CA LEU A 1131 -51.64 7.66 -49.86
C LEU A 1131 -52.21 8.80 -50.71
N ASP A 1132 -53.48 9.12 -50.48
CA ASP A 1132 -54.11 10.32 -51.04
C ASP A 1132 -53.49 11.59 -50.41
N GLU A 1133 -53.62 12.74 -51.08
CA GLU A 1133 -53.06 14.01 -50.59
C GLU A 1133 -53.60 14.36 -49.19
N GLY A 1134 -52.70 14.59 -48.23
CA GLY A 1134 -53.04 14.85 -46.83
C GLY A 1134 -53.36 13.60 -45.98
N ALA A 1135 -53.42 12.40 -46.58
CA ALA A 1135 -53.59 11.16 -45.83
C ALA A 1135 -52.26 10.66 -45.24
N ALA A 1136 -52.34 9.96 -44.11
CA ALA A 1136 -51.20 9.40 -43.39
C ALA A 1136 -51.48 7.95 -42.99
N VAL A 1137 -50.43 7.15 -42.78
CA VAL A 1137 -50.58 5.84 -42.14
C VAL A 1137 -50.88 6.05 -40.65
N ILE A 1138 -51.96 5.42 -40.16
CA ILE A 1138 -52.35 5.46 -38.74
C ILE A 1138 -51.72 4.32 -37.96
N GLY A 1139 -51.49 3.17 -38.60
CA GLY A 1139 -50.81 2.07 -37.96
C GLY A 1139 -50.50 0.93 -38.91
N MET A 1140 -49.76 -0.03 -38.35
CA MET A 1140 -49.36 -1.26 -39.01
C MET A 1140 -49.53 -2.43 -38.05
N ASP A 1141 -49.92 -3.59 -38.58
CA ASP A 1141 -49.81 -4.85 -37.85
C ASP A 1141 -49.43 -6.03 -38.74
N VAL A 1142 -49.04 -7.13 -38.09
CA VAL A 1142 -48.75 -8.39 -38.76
C VAL A 1142 -50.05 -9.19 -38.89
N VAL A 1143 -50.28 -9.77 -40.07
CA VAL A 1143 -51.44 -10.63 -40.33
C VAL A 1143 -51.20 -11.98 -39.64
N GLN A 1144 -52.17 -12.40 -38.83
CA GLN A 1144 -52.15 -13.71 -38.18
C GLN A 1144 -53.26 -14.60 -38.77
N PRO A 1145 -53.04 -15.92 -38.89
CA PRO A 1145 -54.10 -16.87 -39.17
C PRO A 1145 -55.20 -16.77 -38.12
N ASP A 1146 -56.46 -16.89 -38.53
CA ASP A 1146 -57.65 -16.91 -37.66
C ASP A 1146 -57.87 -15.64 -36.80
N ALA A 1147 -57.30 -14.51 -37.22
CA ALA A 1147 -57.47 -13.21 -36.57
C ALA A 1147 -58.31 -12.24 -37.42
N ASP A 1148 -58.94 -11.29 -36.72
CA ASP A 1148 -59.67 -10.19 -37.32
C ASP A 1148 -58.85 -8.89 -37.22
N LEU A 1149 -58.99 -8.00 -38.20
CA LEU A 1149 -58.54 -6.62 -38.06
C LEU A 1149 -59.54 -5.85 -37.21
N LEU A 1150 -59.14 -5.48 -35.99
CA LEU A 1150 -59.80 -4.50 -35.16
C LEU A 1150 -59.41 -3.10 -35.60
N VAL A 1151 -60.41 -2.26 -35.87
CA VAL A 1151 -60.24 -0.82 -36.11
C VAL A 1151 -61.13 -0.06 -35.14
N ALA A 1152 -60.57 0.99 -34.53
CA ALA A 1152 -61.27 1.83 -33.56
C ALA A 1152 -61.09 3.32 -33.89
N THR A 1153 -62.13 4.12 -33.65
CA THR A 1153 -62.15 5.56 -33.91
C THR A 1153 -62.10 6.38 -32.62
N ARG A 1154 -61.81 7.67 -32.76
CA ARG A 1154 -61.73 8.64 -31.64
C ARG A 1154 -63.05 8.74 -30.84
N MET A 1155 -64.20 8.49 -31.47
CA MET A 1155 -65.51 8.45 -30.82
C MET A 1155 -65.85 7.07 -30.24
N ALA A 1156 -64.83 6.25 -29.96
CA ALA A 1156 -64.95 4.90 -29.43
C ALA A 1156 -65.86 3.96 -30.25
N MET A 1157 -65.98 4.17 -31.56
CA MET A 1157 -66.63 3.20 -32.44
C MET A 1157 -65.58 2.22 -32.94
N GLY A 1158 -65.89 0.92 -32.92
CA GLY A 1158 -64.99 -0.08 -33.44
C GLY A 1158 -65.66 -1.33 -33.97
N LYS A 1159 -64.91 -2.05 -34.79
CA LYS A 1159 -65.34 -3.31 -35.39
C LYS A 1159 -64.17 -4.24 -35.57
N ARG A 1160 -64.48 -5.52 -35.59
CA ARG A 1160 -63.58 -6.58 -36.07
C ARG A 1160 -64.00 -6.96 -37.48
N THR A 1161 -63.05 -7.13 -38.38
CA THR A 1161 -63.30 -7.63 -39.73
C THR A 1161 -62.33 -8.76 -40.06
N PRO A 1162 -62.81 -9.93 -40.52
CA PRO A 1162 -61.92 -11.04 -40.89
C PRO A 1162 -60.83 -10.61 -41.85
N LEU A 1163 -59.59 -11.00 -41.55
CA LEU A 1163 -58.45 -10.70 -42.43
C LEU A 1163 -58.65 -11.28 -43.83
N ALA A 1164 -59.42 -12.36 -43.97
CA ALA A 1164 -59.83 -12.95 -45.25
C ALA A 1164 -60.61 -11.97 -46.17
N GLU A 1165 -61.28 -10.95 -45.62
CA GLU A 1165 -61.96 -9.95 -46.46
C GLU A 1165 -60.99 -8.93 -47.09
N TYR A 1166 -59.74 -8.88 -46.62
CA TYR A 1166 -58.70 -8.02 -47.16
C TYR A 1166 -57.83 -8.81 -48.15
N PRO A 1167 -58.04 -8.66 -49.47
CA PRO A 1167 -57.23 -9.35 -50.46
C PRO A 1167 -55.78 -8.87 -50.42
N THR A 1168 -54.85 -9.79 -50.61
CA THR A 1168 -53.41 -9.50 -50.69
C THR A 1168 -53.10 -8.83 -52.03
N TYR A 1169 -52.45 -7.67 -51.97
CA TYR A 1169 -51.92 -6.93 -53.13
C TYR A 1169 -50.39 -6.84 -53.05
N ARG A 1170 -49.76 -6.27 -54.08
CA ARG A 1170 -48.36 -5.84 -53.99
C ARG A 1170 -48.24 -4.55 -53.16
N ARG A 1171 -47.08 -4.37 -52.51
CA ARG A 1171 -46.75 -3.11 -51.83
C ARG A 1171 -46.87 -1.90 -52.77
N GLY A 1172 -47.22 -0.74 -52.21
CA GLY A 1172 -47.39 0.52 -52.95
C GLY A 1172 -48.73 0.65 -53.69
N ALA A 1173 -49.68 -0.26 -53.46
CA ALA A 1173 -51.06 -0.06 -53.89
C ALA A 1173 -51.82 0.87 -52.91
N ARG A 1174 -52.98 1.39 -53.33
CA ARG A 1174 -53.84 2.26 -52.50
C ARG A 1174 -54.56 1.49 -51.36
N GLY A 1175 -54.69 0.18 -51.51
CA GLY A 1175 -55.46 -0.67 -50.58
C GLY A 1175 -56.97 -0.59 -50.80
N VAL A 1176 -57.73 -1.25 -49.94
CA VAL A 1176 -59.20 -1.35 -49.98
C VAL A 1176 -59.84 -0.64 -48.80
N LYS A 1177 -61.04 -0.09 -48.98
CA LYS A 1177 -61.74 0.61 -47.89
C LYS A 1177 -62.01 -0.34 -46.71
N THR A 1178 -61.64 0.09 -45.51
CA THR A 1178 -61.71 -0.66 -44.24
C THR A 1178 -62.65 -0.05 -43.19
N PHE A 1179 -62.99 1.23 -43.34
CA PHE A 1179 -63.93 1.92 -42.47
C PHE A 1179 -64.60 3.07 -43.23
N ASN A 1180 -65.89 3.32 -42.99
CA ASN A 1180 -66.58 4.46 -43.58
C ASN A 1180 -66.61 5.64 -42.59
N LEU A 1181 -65.62 6.53 -42.70
CA LEU A 1181 -65.46 7.69 -41.83
C LEU A 1181 -66.55 8.73 -42.07
N THR A 1182 -67.19 9.17 -40.99
CA THR A 1182 -68.18 10.27 -40.97
C THR A 1182 -67.85 11.22 -39.82
N ALA A 1183 -68.40 12.44 -39.84
CA ALA A 1183 -68.24 13.39 -38.74
C ALA A 1183 -68.69 12.82 -37.38
N ARG A 1184 -69.60 11.83 -37.37
CA ARG A 1184 -70.09 11.15 -36.15
C ARG A 1184 -69.15 10.07 -35.63
N THR A 1185 -68.39 9.40 -36.50
CA THR A 1185 -67.45 8.35 -36.09
C THR A 1185 -66.09 8.93 -35.67
N GLY A 1186 -65.72 10.09 -36.21
CA GLY A 1186 -64.39 10.68 -36.00
C GLY A 1186 -63.28 9.87 -36.70
N ASP A 1187 -62.04 10.34 -36.55
CA ASP A 1187 -60.85 9.72 -37.16
C ASP A 1187 -60.58 8.33 -36.58
N LEU A 1188 -59.94 7.46 -37.36
CA LEU A 1188 -59.35 6.23 -36.84
C LEU A 1188 -58.23 6.57 -35.85
N VAL A 1189 -58.13 5.83 -34.76
CA VAL A 1189 -57.15 6.04 -33.69
C VAL A 1189 -56.31 4.80 -33.42
N ALA A 1190 -56.87 3.60 -33.61
CA ALA A 1190 -56.13 2.37 -33.38
C ALA A 1190 -56.47 1.29 -34.42
N ILE A 1191 -55.45 0.52 -34.78
CA ILE A 1191 -55.60 -0.74 -35.51
C ILE A 1191 -54.86 -1.85 -34.77
N LYS A 1192 -55.46 -3.04 -34.71
CA LYS A 1192 -54.84 -4.24 -34.14
C LYS A 1192 -55.34 -5.50 -34.83
N THR A 1193 -54.45 -6.45 -35.07
CA THR A 1193 -54.85 -7.81 -35.45
C THR A 1193 -55.17 -8.58 -34.17
N VAL A 1194 -56.43 -8.96 -33.95
CA VAL A 1194 -56.88 -9.59 -32.69
C VAL A 1194 -57.62 -10.89 -32.93
N ARG A 1195 -57.43 -11.88 -32.04
CA ARG A 1195 -58.22 -13.12 -32.02
C ARG A 1195 -59.46 -12.96 -31.15
N GLU A 1196 -60.46 -13.82 -31.34
CA GLU A 1196 -61.71 -13.76 -30.56
C GLU A 1196 -61.49 -13.88 -29.04
N GLN A 1197 -60.54 -14.72 -28.64
CA GLN A 1197 -60.15 -14.94 -27.24
C GLN A 1197 -59.29 -13.83 -26.62
N SER A 1198 -58.90 -12.82 -27.40
CA SER A 1198 -58.00 -11.76 -26.91
C SER A 1198 -58.73 -10.80 -25.98
N GLU A 1199 -57.99 -10.19 -25.06
CA GLU A 1199 -58.50 -9.15 -24.19
C GLU A 1199 -58.05 -7.77 -24.71
N LEU A 1200 -58.99 -6.84 -24.82
CA LEU A 1200 -58.74 -5.47 -25.26
C LEU A 1200 -58.73 -4.52 -24.06
N PHE A 1201 -57.73 -3.65 -24.02
CA PHE A 1201 -57.66 -2.52 -23.11
C PHE A 1201 -57.84 -1.22 -23.91
N LEU A 1202 -58.87 -0.44 -23.57
CA LEU A 1202 -59.19 0.85 -24.16
C LEU A 1202 -58.88 1.94 -23.15
N ILE A 1203 -58.26 3.04 -23.60
CA ILE A 1203 -57.99 4.20 -22.75
C ILE A 1203 -58.46 5.49 -23.39
N THR A 1204 -59.14 6.32 -22.60
CA THR A 1204 -59.55 7.67 -23.02
C THR A 1204 -58.54 8.73 -22.63
N GLU A 1205 -58.70 9.93 -23.20
CA GLU A 1205 -57.87 11.11 -22.95
C GLU A 1205 -57.92 11.54 -21.49
N ARG A 1206 -59.06 11.34 -20.83
CA ARG A 1206 -59.22 11.55 -19.39
C ARG A 1206 -58.72 10.38 -18.52
N GLY A 1207 -58.06 9.38 -19.11
CA GLY A 1207 -57.44 8.26 -18.40
C GLY A 1207 -58.40 7.17 -17.95
N ILE A 1208 -59.60 7.07 -18.53
CA ILE A 1208 -60.54 5.98 -18.22
C ILE A 1208 -60.06 4.72 -18.95
N LEU A 1209 -59.64 3.71 -18.18
CA LEU A 1209 -59.20 2.41 -18.69
C LEU A 1209 -60.35 1.38 -18.61
N ILE A 1210 -60.70 0.80 -19.77
CA ILE A 1210 -61.68 -0.30 -19.87
C ILE A 1210 -61.00 -1.55 -20.40
N ARG A 1211 -61.22 -2.67 -19.71
CA ARG A 1211 -60.87 -4.01 -20.20
C ARG A 1211 -62.12 -4.69 -20.75
N MET A 1212 -62.08 -5.20 -21.97
CA MET A 1212 -63.15 -6.00 -22.55
C MET A 1212 -62.63 -7.13 -23.45
N PRO A 1213 -63.28 -8.30 -23.47
CA PRO A 1213 -62.97 -9.34 -24.44
C PRO A 1213 -63.18 -8.86 -25.88
N ALA A 1214 -62.26 -9.20 -26.78
CA ALA A 1214 -62.37 -8.90 -28.22
C ALA A 1214 -63.65 -9.49 -28.81
N ALA A 1215 -64.08 -10.66 -28.32
CA ALA A 1215 -65.37 -11.28 -28.65
C ALA A 1215 -66.59 -10.35 -28.53
N GLN A 1216 -66.56 -9.35 -27.64
CA GLN A 1216 -67.66 -8.39 -27.46
C GLN A 1216 -67.70 -7.32 -28.56
N VAL A 1217 -66.60 -7.11 -29.28
CA VAL A 1217 -66.57 -6.22 -30.44
C VAL A 1217 -67.20 -6.94 -31.61
N ARG A 1218 -68.23 -6.34 -32.19
CA ARG A 1218 -68.99 -6.98 -33.29
C ARG A 1218 -68.08 -7.23 -34.49
N GLN A 1219 -68.09 -8.48 -34.97
CA GLN A 1219 -67.48 -8.86 -36.24
C GLN A 1219 -68.41 -8.45 -37.39
N THR A 1220 -67.91 -7.65 -38.32
CA THR A 1220 -68.67 -7.10 -39.46
C THR A 1220 -67.76 -6.96 -40.68
N GLY A 1221 -68.35 -6.84 -41.87
CA GLY A 1221 -67.58 -6.66 -43.10
C GLY A 1221 -66.82 -5.33 -43.19
N ARG A 1222 -65.96 -5.22 -44.21
CA ARG A 1222 -65.01 -4.09 -44.36
C ARG A 1222 -65.63 -2.68 -44.33
N ILE A 1223 -66.82 -2.45 -44.89
CA ILE A 1223 -67.36 -1.07 -45.07
C ILE A 1223 -68.29 -0.64 -43.91
N ALA A 1224 -68.53 -1.51 -42.91
CA ALA A 1224 -69.43 -1.21 -41.80
C ALA A 1224 -68.87 -0.15 -40.81
N GLN A 1225 -69.75 0.50 -40.05
CA GLN A 1225 -69.40 1.53 -39.05
C GLN A 1225 -69.04 0.96 -37.66
N GLY A 1226 -69.30 -0.32 -37.40
CA GLY A 1226 -69.01 -0.96 -36.11
C GLY A 1226 -70.00 -0.65 -34.98
N VAL A 1227 -69.60 -0.97 -33.76
CA VAL A 1227 -70.37 -0.77 -32.51
C VAL A 1227 -69.62 0.18 -31.57
N ILE A 1228 -70.34 0.75 -30.61
CA ILE A 1228 -69.73 1.56 -29.55
C ILE A 1228 -68.94 0.63 -28.62
N LEU A 1229 -67.63 0.83 -28.52
CA LEU A 1229 -66.73 0.09 -27.63
C LEU A 1229 -66.86 0.58 -26.19
N MET A 1230 -67.04 1.89 -26.01
CA MET A 1230 -67.29 2.48 -24.70
C MET A 1230 -68.06 3.79 -24.80
N ASN A 1231 -68.82 4.10 -23.74
CA ASN A 1231 -69.50 5.39 -23.63
C ASN A 1231 -68.48 6.44 -23.20
N LEU A 1232 -68.31 7.49 -24.01
CA LEU A 1232 -67.45 8.62 -23.72
C LEU A 1232 -68.25 9.73 -23.00
N GLU A 1233 -67.62 10.40 -22.04
CA GLU A 1233 -68.18 11.63 -21.46
C GLU A 1233 -68.10 12.81 -22.46
N PRO A 1234 -68.92 13.85 -22.31
CA PRO A 1234 -68.83 15.05 -23.16
C PRO A 1234 -67.42 15.67 -23.11
N GLY A 1235 -66.76 15.72 -24.28
CA GLY A 1235 -65.40 16.23 -24.43
C GLY A 1235 -64.29 15.24 -24.06
N ASP A 1236 -64.60 13.95 -23.91
CA ASP A 1236 -63.61 12.87 -23.79
C ASP A 1236 -63.48 12.10 -25.12
N SER A 1237 -62.32 11.51 -25.37
CA SER A 1237 -62.01 10.84 -26.62
C SER A 1237 -61.18 9.57 -26.41
N LEU A 1238 -61.37 8.55 -27.26
CA LEU A 1238 -60.54 7.34 -27.22
C LEU A 1238 -59.16 7.66 -27.79
N VAL A 1239 -58.09 7.29 -27.06
CA VAL A 1239 -56.71 7.63 -27.43
C VAL A 1239 -55.88 6.40 -27.82
N ALA A 1240 -56.09 5.25 -27.15
CA ALA A 1240 -55.37 4.03 -27.52
C ALA A 1240 -56.17 2.75 -27.25
N VAL A 1241 -55.81 1.70 -27.99
CA VAL A 1241 -56.31 0.32 -27.81
C VAL A 1241 -55.12 -0.63 -27.80
N ALA A 1242 -55.00 -1.42 -26.73
CA ALA A 1242 -53.99 -2.45 -26.58
C ALA A 1242 -54.63 -3.85 -26.50
N GLU A 1243 -53.91 -4.85 -26.98
CA GLU A 1243 -54.30 -6.27 -26.92
C GLU A 1243 -53.45 -6.98 -25.86
N ALA A 1244 -54.08 -7.86 -25.07
CA ALA A 1244 -53.40 -8.80 -24.19
C ALA A 1244 -53.80 -10.24 -24.57
N LEU A 1245 -52.81 -11.13 -24.67
CA LEU A 1245 -53.01 -12.56 -24.89
C LEU A 1245 -53.32 -13.23 -23.54
N THR A 1246 -54.43 -13.94 -23.47
CA THR A 1246 -54.71 -14.93 -22.43
C THR A 1246 -53.73 -16.09 -22.61
N ARG A 1247 -52.87 -16.36 -21.63
CA ARG A 1247 -52.14 -17.64 -21.56
C ARG A 1247 -53.17 -18.70 -21.18
N ASP A 1248 -53.24 -19.77 -21.96
CA ASP A 1248 -53.89 -21.00 -21.52
C ASP A 1248 -53.07 -21.56 -20.35
N ASP A 1249 -53.70 -21.70 -19.19
CA ASP A 1249 -53.16 -22.42 -18.03
C ASP A 1249 -53.17 -23.94 -18.35
N GLU A 1250 -52.25 -24.40 -19.19
CA GLU A 1250 -51.90 -25.81 -19.36
C GLU A 1250 -50.40 -25.98 -19.16
N ASP A 1251 -50.02 -26.31 -17.93
CA ASP A 1251 -48.93 -27.24 -17.58
C ASP A 1251 -48.80 -27.23 -16.04
N GLY A 1252 -49.61 -28.08 -15.42
CA GLY A 1252 -49.49 -28.46 -14.02
C GLY A 1252 -49.26 -29.97 -13.94
N GLU A 1253 -47.99 -30.38 -14.10
CA GLU A 1253 -47.38 -31.55 -13.47
C GLU A 1253 -45.99 -31.21 -12.93
#